data_AF-A0AB39V9Q2-F1
#
_entry.id   AF-A0AB39V9Q2-F1
#
_cell.length_a   1.000
_cell.length_b   1.000
_cell.length_c   1.000
_cell.angle_alpha   90.00
_cell.angle_beta   90.00
_cell.angle_gamma   90.00
#
_symmetry.space_group_name_H-M   'P 1'
#
loop_
_entity.id
_entity.type
_entity.pdbx_description
1 polymer ?
#
loop_
_entity_poly.entity_id
_entity_poly.type
_entity_poly.pdbx_seq_one_letter_code
_entity_poly.pdbx_strand_id
1 'polypeptide(L)'
;MRTLLLLRGTVGSGKSTFVKENNLEPYTLEADKFRLLLSNPKLTKFGDFEISQKNDRLAWEMLFNCLEERMKSGEFTVVDATHTTKRAMNSYKNLADKYKYTIYYYQLDTPLEECIENNKKRESYKQVDENVISRMFRNIQNEKISGSFKRIFDINEIINFCIADVTGKYDKVRIIGDIHSCFTAISEIVKDFDKNTLYVFLGDFLDRGIEHKQTLLLMLDLYKKENVIMIEGNHEIHLENFANDFKINSKQFLNETLPAILEDEENIDNFKREIRKFYKKLRQCYAFKFYNHKILCTHAGLSFVPNLALVSTNEMINGVGSFETEIGELYEENYLKGKCQDFVQVHGHRGVNSTEHSICLEGEVEYGGELKYLDVMPDEILQKSIINTVYDRDYLQHELEKAKENKQINLTADEDVNKLIVSKLISVKKTKPNLYSLNFGRNVFRKKLWNDSTIKARGLFVDAETGKVKIRSYNKFFNYGENKYSTREYLENNIVYPVTAYEKYNGFLGILSVIDEKFVFATKSVTNGTHVKYFETLFEKASEKMKDEIFRICSENDVSIVFEVVSNEDRHIVDYFGKEHLFILDVIDNSLFINGVHVDNNFSKRFLKEINFDDDVIKMKKEIKKCNNFDEIIDLMENYDNFENAEGIVFCAENGLMFKYKAKHYSLWKKRRGILEFYRKDFNRAKLAGRYKDEQEFIEWLTELDNDKAENAHIIDLMNEYEIKKNNL
;
A
#
# COMPACT_ATOMS: atom_id res chain seq x y z
N MET A 1 -6.82 -22.66 5.85
CA MET A 1 -5.97 -23.07 4.71
C MET A 1 -4.53 -23.39 5.08
N ARG A 2 -4.17 -23.54 6.37
CA ARG A 2 -2.86 -24.09 6.76
C ARG A 2 -2.92 -25.62 6.73
N THR A 3 -2.18 -26.22 5.80
CA THR A 3 -2.31 -27.62 5.43
C THR A 3 -0.94 -28.30 5.43
N LEU A 4 -0.84 -29.41 6.17
CA LEU A 4 0.32 -30.29 6.19
C LEU A 4 -0.11 -31.63 5.59
N LEU A 5 0.54 -32.06 4.50
CA LEU A 5 0.29 -33.36 3.89
C LEU A 5 1.43 -34.33 4.21
N LEU A 6 1.10 -35.45 4.85
CA LEU A 6 2.05 -36.54 5.10
C LEU A 6 1.86 -37.65 4.06
N LEU A 7 2.90 -37.99 3.32
CA LEU A 7 2.85 -39.16 2.43
C LEU A 7 3.07 -40.43 3.23
N ARG A 8 2.27 -41.46 3.05
CA ARG A 8 2.38 -42.74 3.78
C ARG A 8 2.51 -43.89 2.79
N GLY A 9 3.55 -44.71 2.95
CA GLY A 9 3.82 -45.80 2.02
C GLY A 9 5.22 -46.39 2.21
N THR A 10 5.39 -47.67 1.91
CA THR A 10 6.72 -48.32 1.97
C THR A 10 7.65 -47.80 0.87
N VAL A 11 8.92 -48.20 0.88
CA VAL A 11 9.86 -47.89 -0.21
C VAL A 11 9.37 -48.55 -1.50
N GLY A 12 9.43 -47.85 -2.63
CA GLY A 12 8.91 -48.35 -3.91
C GLY A 12 7.39 -48.20 -4.11
N SER A 13 6.66 -47.66 -3.13
CA SER A 13 5.21 -47.50 -3.23
C SER A 13 4.73 -46.39 -4.18
N GLY A 14 5.63 -45.63 -4.82
CA GLY A 14 5.26 -44.52 -5.72
C GLY A 14 5.14 -43.13 -5.08
N LYS A 15 5.58 -42.91 -3.82
CA LYS A 15 5.47 -41.58 -3.15
C LYS A 15 6.12 -40.45 -3.97
N SER A 16 7.36 -40.65 -4.40
CA SER A 16 8.09 -39.65 -5.18
C SER A 16 7.47 -39.46 -6.57
N THR A 17 6.84 -40.51 -7.12
CA THR A 17 6.05 -40.42 -8.36
C THR A 17 4.82 -39.55 -8.15
N PHE A 18 4.06 -39.77 -7.08
CA PHE A 18 2.92 -38.93 -6.70
C PHE A 18 3.29 -37.46 -6.55
N VAL A 19 4.41 -37.16 -5.88
CA VAL A 19 4.92 -35.78 -5.74
C VAL A 19 5.16 -35.17 -7.12
N LYS A 20 5.82 -35.89 -8.01
CA LYS A 20 6.20 -35.42 -9.36
C LYS A 20 5.00 -35.24 -10.29
N GLU A 21 4.09 -36.21 -10.31
CA GLU A 21 2.88 -36.15 -11.16
C GLU A 21 1.94 -35.00 -10.77
N ASN A 22 2.00 -34.56 -9.51
CA ASN A 22 1.18 -33.46 -8.99
C ASN A 22 1.94 -32.12 -8.87
N ASN A 23 3.17 -32.03 -9.40
CA ASN A 23 4.04 -30.84 -9.32
C ASN A 23 4.26 -30.32 -7.89
N LEU A 24 4.44 -31.25 -6.94
CA LEU A 24 4.56 -30.94 -5.51
C LEU A 24 6.00 -30.83 -5.01
N GLU A 25 7.01 -30.98 -5.87
CA GLU A 25 8.42 -30.95 -5.48
C GLU A 25 8.82 -29.69 -4.72
N PRO A 26 8.42 -28.46 -5.12
CA PRO A 26 8.78 -27.23 -4.38
C PRO A 26 8.21 -27.22 -2.95
N TYR A 27 7.06 -27.87 -2.77
CA TYR A 27 6.31 -27.91 -1.51
C TYR A 27 6.71 -29.11 -0.62
N THR A 28 7.62 -29.98 -1.07
CA THR A 28 7.93 -31.24 -0.38
C THR A 28 9.25 -31.20 0.40
N LEU A 29 9.20 -31.57 1.68
CA LEU A 29 10.37 -31.90 2.51
C LEU A 29 10.56 -33.42 2.52
N GLU A 30 11.62 -33.89 1.85
CA GLU A 30 11.93 -35.32 1.71
C GLU A 30 13.03 -35.75 2.69
N ALA A 31 12.74 -36.71 3.57
CA ALA A 31 13.68 -37.15 4.61
C ALA A 31 15.02 -37.66 4.03
N ASP A 32 15.00 -38.35 2.89
CA ASP A 32 16.23 -38.88 2.25
C ASP A 32 17.13 -37.77 1.69
N LYS A 33 16.58 -36.63 1.25
CA LYS A 33 17.38 -35.47 0.83
C LYS A 33 18.19 -34.89 2.00
N PHE A 34 17.60 -34.80 3.19
CA PHE A 34 18.32 -34.36 4.39
C PHE A 34 19.44 -35.34 4.79
N ARG A 35 19.23 -36.65 4.64
CA ARG A 35 20.29 -37.66 4.88
C ARG A 35 21.46 -37.49 3.91
N LEU A 36 21.17 -37.27 2.63
CA LEU A 36 22.17 -37.07 1.59
C LEU A 36 22.94 -35.75 1.73
N LEU A 37 22.33 -34.69 2.28
CA LEU A 37 23.04 -33.45 2.63
C LEU A 37 24.09 -33.68 3.73
N LEU A 38 23.81 -34.58 4.68
CA LEU A 38 24.72 -34.87 5.81
C LEU A 38 25.82 -35.88 5.48
N SER A 39 25.63 -36.71 4.46
CA SER A 39 26.57 -37.78 4.11
C SER A 39 26.38 -38.24 2.68
N ASN A 40 27.50 -38.36 1.96
CA ASN A 40 27.54 -39.08 0.68
C ASN A 40 27.05 -40.53 0.87
N PRO A 41 26.53 -41.17 -0.20
CA PRO A 41 26.26 -42.60 -0.19
C PRO A 41 27.45 -43.42 0.32
N LYS A 42 27.18 -44.46 1.11
CA LYS A 42 28.21 -45.30 1.75
C LYS A 42 28.27 -46.66 1.11
N LEU A 43 29.47 -47.22 1.03
CA LEU A 43 29.67 -48.59 0.54
C LEU A 43 29.00 -49.59 1.49
N THR A 44 28.30 -50.55 0.90
CA THR A 44 27.74 -51.72 1.60
C THR A 44 28.76 -52.86 1.58
N LYS A 45 28.55 -53.85 2.45
CA LYS A 45 29.36 -55.09 2.47
C LYS A 45 29.24 -55.95 1.20
N PHE A 46 28.34 -55.57 0.28
CA PHE A 46 28.05 -56.30 -0.95
C PHE A 46 28.59 -55.59 -2.20
N GLY A 47 29.35 -54.49 -2.04
CA GLY A 47 29.96 -53.76 -3.15
C GLY A 47 29.05 -52.70 -3.81
N ASP A 48 27.92 -52.40 -3.18
CA ASP A 48 26.99 -51.36 -3.62
C ASP A 48 27.10 -50.10 -2.75
N PHE A 49 26.30 -49.07 -3.06
CA PHE A 49 26.14 -47.88 -2.23
C PHE A 49 24.76 -47.89 -1.53
N GLU A 50 24.64 -47.19 -0.40
CA GLU A 50 23.36 -46.96 0.29
C GLU A 50 23.30 -45.56 0.92
N ILE A 51 22.09 -45.06 1.20
CA ILE A 51 21.89 -43.86 2.02
C ILE A 51 22.19 -44.18 3.49
N SER A 52 23.20 -43.50 4.03
CA SER A 52 23.62 -43.65 5.43
C SER A 52 22.51 -43.26 6.41
N GLN A 53 22.20 -44.16 7.34
CA GLN A 53 21.27 -43.92 8.45
C GLN A 53 21.97 -43.44 9.74
N LYS A 54 23.30 -43.27 9.73
CA LYS A 54 24.11 -42.96 10.93
C LYS A 54 23.72 -41.63 11.59
N ASN A 55 23.39 -40.63 10.79
CA ASN A 55 23.04 -39.28 11.24
C ASN A 55 21.54 -39.00 11.17
N ASP A 56 20.69 -40.03 11.24
CA ASP A 56 19.23 -39.90 11.04
C ASP A 56 18.59 -38.90 11.99
N ARG A 57 19.03 -38.85 13.26
CA ARG A 57 18.53 -37.87 14.24
C ARG A 57 18.75 -36.43 13.76
N LEU A 58 19.96 -36.11 13.30
CA LEU A 58 20.30 -34.76 12.82
C LEU A 58 19.54 -34.44 11.53
N ALA A 59 19.35 -35.41 10.63
CA ALA A 59 18.56 -35.23 9.41
C ALA A 59 17.11 -34.84 9.73
N TRP A 60 16.50 -35.53 10.71
CA TRP A 60 15.16 -35.21 11.18
C TRP A 60 15.09 -33.87 11.92
N GLU A 61 16.07 -33.54 12.76
CA GLU A 61 16.17 -32.22 13.40
C GLU A 61 16.18 -31.09 12.35
N MET A 62 16.98 -31.23 11.28
CA MET A 62 16.99 -30.27 10.18
C MET A 62 15.64 -30.19 9.45
N LEU A 63 15.00 -31.34 9.17
CA LEU A 63 13.69 -31.39 8.53
C LEU A 63 12.64 -30.67 9.37
N PHE A 64 12.61 -30.92 10.68
CA PHE A 64 11.67 -30.26 11.59
C PHE A 64 11.92 -28.76 11.72
N ASN A 65 13.18 -28.32 11.70
CA ASN A 65 13.50 -26.88 11.67
C ASN A 65 12.98 -26.23 10.38
N CYS A 66 13.20 -26.84 9.21
CA CYS A 66 12.65 -26.35 7.94
C CYS A 66 11.11 -26.36 7.94
N LEU A 67 10.50 -27.39 8.52
CA LEU A 67 9.05 -27.48 8.65
C LEU A 67 8.50 -26.36 9.54
N GLU A 68 9.14 -26.08 10.68
CA GLU A 68 8.72 -25.00 11.57
C GLU A 68 8.83 -23.63 10.89
N GLU A 69 9.89 -23.36 10.13
CA GLU A 69 10.00 -22.10 9.36
C GLU A 69 8.88 -21.97 8.31
N ARG A 70 8.57 -23.04 7.57
CA ARG A 70 7.43 -23.07 6.65
C ARG A 70 6.09 -22.84 7.36
N MET A 71 5.92 -23.44 8.54
CA MET A 71 4.71 -23.28 9.33
C MET A 71 4.52 -21.88 9.91
N LYS A 72 5.60 -21.18 10.27
CA LYS A 72 5.56 -19.76 10.69
C LYS A 72 5.00 -18.87 9.59
N SER A 73 5.39 -19.10 8.34
CA SER A 73 4.88 -18.37 7.17
C SER A 73 3.50 -18.87 6.69
N GLY A 74 3.00 -19.97 7.25
CA GLY A 74 1.73 -20.55 6.84
C GLY A 74 1.77 -21.18 5.44
N GLU A 75 2.91 -21.74 5.04
CA GLU A 75 3.12 -22.44 3.77
C GLU A 75 2.40 -23.79 3.70
N PHE A 76 1.87 -24.15 2.53
CA PHE A 76 1.51 -25.54 2.24
C PHE A 76 2.77 -26.40 2.21
N THR A 77 2.78 -27.48 2.99
CA THR A 77 3.95 -28.37 3.07
C THR A 77 3.55 -29.82 2.96
N VAL A 78 4.26 -30.53 2.09
CA VAL A 78 4.25 -32.00 2.00
C VAL A 78 5.48 -32.53 2.71
N VAL A 79 5.35 -33.62 3.48
CA VAL A 79 6.49 -34.34 4.04
C VAL A 79 6.53 -35.74 3.42
N ASP A 80 7.58 -36.00 2.63
CA ASP A 80 7.85 -37.32 2.07
C ASP A 80 8.74 -38.11 3.04
N ALA A 81 8.09 -39.04 3.74
CA ALA A 81 8.73 -40.11 4.48
C ALA A 81 7.81 -41.34 4.44
N THR A 82 8.28 -42.49 4.95
CA THR A 82 7.49 -43.72 4.89
C THR A 82 6.30 -43.71 5.86
N HIS A 83 6.42 -42.96 6.97
CA HIS A 83 5.39 -42.81 8.01
C HIS A 83 4.74 -44.14 8.44
N THR A 84 5.59 -45.14 8.69
CA THR A 84 5.15 -46.53 8.95
C THR A 84 4.52 -46.73 10.32
N THR A 85 4.77 -45.84 11.28
CA THR A 85 4.31 -45.98 12.67
C THR A 85 3.49 -44.80 13.14
N LYS A 86 2.59 -45.02 14.11
CA LYS A 86 1.83 -43.95 14.76
C LYS A 86 2.72 -42.96 15.50
N ARG A 87 3.86 -43.41 16.04
CA ARG A 87 4.86 -42.52 16.66
C ARG A 87 5.43 -41.53 15.65
N ALA A 88 5.78 -42.00 14.45
CA ALA A 88 6.30 -41.17 13.38
C ALA A 88 5.27 -40.16 12.86
N MET A 89 3.98 -40.52 12.82
CA MET A 89 2.90 -39.59 12.46
C MET A 89 2.63 -38.55 13.56
N ASN A 90 2.67 -38.95 14.83
CA ASN A 90 2.34 -38.07 15.96
C ASN A 90 3.39 -36.99 16.24
N SER A 91 4.62 -37.11 15.71
CA SER A 91 5.68 -36.12 15.90
C SER A 91 5.35 -34.74 15.35
N TYR A 92 4.43 -34.64 14.37
CA TYR A 92 4.02 -33.38 13.76
C TYR A 92 2.96 -32.61 14.54
N LYS A 93 2.27 -33.25 15.50
CA LYS A 93 1.09 -32.67 16.16
C LYS A 93 1.38 -31.37 16.90
N ASN A 94 2.45 -31.33 17.68
CA ASN A 94 2.78 -30.15 18.48
C ASN A 94 3.03 -28.92 17.60
N LEU A 95 3.76 -29.08 16.49
CA LEU A 95 3.97 -28.01 15.53
C LEU A 95 2.67 -27.63 14.80
N ALA A 96 1.88 -28.62 14.39
CA ALA A 96 0.62 -28.37 13.71
C ALA A 96 -0.36 -27.59 14.60
N ASP A 97 -0.49 -27.97 15.87
CA ASP A 97 -1.33 -27.28 16.85
C ASP A 97 -0.82 -25.85 17.09
N LYS A 98 0.50 -25.68 17.27
CA LYS A 98 1.15 -24.36 17.48
C LYS A 98 0.86 -23.38 16.35
N TYR A 99 0.85 -23.85 15.09
CA TYR A 99 0.70 -22.98 13.92
C TYR A 99 -0.68 -23.10 13.22
N LYS A 100 -1.67 -23.75 13.84
CA LYS A 100 -3.04 -23.96 13.31
C LYS A 100 -3.13 -24.78 12.01
N TYR A 101 -2.26 -25.77 11.83
CA TYR A 101 -2.28 -26.65 10.67
C TYR A 101 -3.28 -27.79 10.83
N THR A 102 -4.01 -28.10 9.76
CA THR A 102 -4.71 -29.38 9.63
C THR A 102 -3.77 -30.39 9.00
N ILE A 103 -3.62 -31.56 9.63
CA ILE A 103 -2.78 -32.64 9.11
C ILE A 103 -3.62 -33.60 8.27
N TYR A 104 -3.24 -33.72 7.01
CA TYR A 104 -3.75 -34.69 6.06
C TYR A 104 -2.72 -35.77 5.80
N TYR A 105 -3.16 -36.92 5.30
CA TYR A 105 -2.25 -37.94 4.80
C TYR A 105 -2.76 -38.58 3.52
N TYR A 106 -1.83 -38.88 2.62
CA TYR A 106 -2.06 -39.63 1.40
C TYR A 106 -1.33 -40.97 1.50
N GLN A 107 -2.09 -42.07 1.57
CA GLN A 107 -1.52 -43.41 1.68
C GLN A 107 -1.56 -44.11 0.33
N LEU A 108 -0.41 -44.59 -0.12
CA LEU A 108 -0.30 -45.40 -1.33
C LEU A 108 -0.53 -46.87 -0.96
N ASP A 109 -1.58 -47.44 -1.56
CA ASP A 109 -2.02 -48.83 -1.33
C ASP A 109 -1.42 -49.79 -2.37
N THR A 110 -0.26 -49.45 -2.93
CA THR A 110 0.50 -50.27 -3.89
C THR A 110 0.83 -51.65 -3.31
N PRO A 111 0.57 -52.76 -4.02
CA PRO A 111 0.92 -54.11 -3.58
C PRO A 111 2.41 -54.26 -3.23
N LEU A 112 2.72 -55.19 -2.32
CA LEU A 112 4.10 -55.40 -1.84
C LEU A 112 5.03 -55.85 -2.98
N GLU A 113 4.55 -56.74 -3.85
CA GLU A 113 5.28 -57.27 -5.00
C GLU A 113 5.71 -56.13 -5.93
N GLU A 114 4.79 -55.21 -6.22
CA GLU A 114 5.06 -54.03 -7.05
C GLU A 114 6.02 -53.06 -6.35
N CYS A 115 5.89 -52.87 -5.03
CA CYS A 115 6.85 -52.06 -4.26
C CYS A 115 8.28 -52.62 -4.37
N ILE A 116 8.45 -53.94 -4.31
CA ILE A 116 9.75 -54.61 -4.46
C ILE A 116 10.29 -54.44 -5.88
N GLU A 117 9.44 -54.61 -6.90
CA GLU A 117 9.83 -54.42 -8.30
C GLU A 117 10.25 -52.96 -8.57
N ASN A 118 9.48 -52.00 -8.08
CA ASN A 118 9.78 -50.57 -8.19
C ASN A 118 11.06 -50.21 -7.43
N ASN A 119 11.34 -50.86 -6.30
CA ASN A 119 12.60 -50.66 -5.58
C ASN A 119 13.81 -51.08 -6.42
N LYS A 120 13.73 -52.20 -7.15
CA LYS A 120 14.80 -52.67 -8.05
C LYS A 120 15.10 -51.72 -9.21
N LYS A 121 14.11 -50.91 -9.62
CA LYS A 121 14.22 -49.91 -10.69
C LYS A 121 14.82 -48.58 -10.22
N ARG A 122 14.96 -48.36 -8.89
CA ARG A 122 15.58 -47.13 -8.34
C ARG A 122 17.09 -47.14 -8.56
N GLU A 123 17.70 -45.95 -8.50
CA GLU A 123 19.16 -45.80 -8.44
C GLU A 123 19.74 -46.71 -7.35
N SER A 124 20.86 -47.38 -7.62
CA SER A 124 21.42 -48.42 -6.74
C SER A 124 21.56 -47.95 -5.29
N TYR A 125 22.05 -46.73 -5.09
CA TYR A 125 22.24 -46.15 -3.75
C TYR A 125 20.94 -45.80 -2.98
N LYS A 126 19.78 -45.80 -3.66
CA LYS A 126 18.45 -45.58 -3.08
C LYS A 126 17.66 -46.87 -2.89
N GLN A 127 18.23 -48.03 -3.27
CA GLN A 127 17.57 -49.33 -3.09
C GLN A 127 17.66 -49.75 -1.62
N VAL A 128 16.59 -50.35 -1.12
CA VAL A 128 16.50 -50.84 0.26
C VAL A 128 16.24 -52.35 0.26
N ASP A 129 16.80 -53.08 1.23
CA ASP A 129 16.63 -54.53 1.38
C ASP A 129 15.15 -54.95 1.43
N GLU A 130 14.79 -56.01 0.69
CA GLU A 130 13.41 -56.48 0.55
C GLU A 130 12.76 -56.85 1.91
N ASN A 131 13.54 -57.32 2.90
CA ASN A 131 13.02 -57.61 4.24
C ASN A 131 12.62 -56.34 4.97
N VAL A 132 13.36 -55.25 4.76
CA VAL A 132 13.03 -53.92 5.33
C VAL A 132 11.75 -53.40 4.68
N ILE A 133 11.59 -53.53 3.37
CA ILE A 133 10.36 -53.14 2.64
C ILE A 133 9.16 -53.93 3.16
N SER A 134 9.31 -55.26 3.27
CA SER A 134 8.27 -56.17 3.77
C SER A 134 7.86 -55.86 5.21
N ARG A 135 8.82 -55.47 6.06
CA ARG A 135 8.56 -55.04 7.45
C ARG A 135 7.81 -53.70 7.47
N MET A 136 8.24 -52.73 6.68
CA MET A 136 7.56 -51.42 6.58
C MET A 136 6.13 -51.56 6.07
N PHE A 137 5.91 -52.41 5.06
CA PHE A 137 4.58 -52.71 4.53
C PHE A 137 3.66 -53.32 5.60
N ARG A 138 4.15 -54.35 6.32
CA ARG A 138 3.40 -54.95 7.43
C ARG A 138 3.05 -53.93 8.53
N ASN A 139 3.96 -53.03 8.87
CA ASN A 139 3.68 -51.97 9.84
C ASN A 139 2.54 -51.06 9.37
N ILE A 140 2.55 -50.63 8.10
CA ILE A 140 1.51 -49.75 7.54
C ILE A 140 0.12 -50.40 7.60
N GLN A 141 0.03 -51.68 7.24
CA GLN A 141 -1.24 -52.44 7.25
C GLN A 141 -1.81 -52.63 8.66
N ASN A 142 -0.95 -52.84 9.66
CA ASN A 142 -1.38 -53.14 11.03
C ASN A 142 -1.59 -51.88 11.90
N GLU A 143 -0.98 -50.75 11.54
CA GLU A 143 -1.03 -49.52 12.32
C GLU A 143 -2.34 -48.73 12.11
N LYS A 144 -3.07 -48.50 13.21
CA LYS A 144 -4.26 -47.65 13.23
C LYS A 144 -3.89 -46.18 13.43
N ILE A 145 -4.22 -45.36 12.43
CA ILE A 145 -4.00 -43.91 12.49
C ILE A 145 -5.02 -43.25 13.44
N SER A 146 -4.58 -42.23 14.16
CA SER A 146 -5.44 -41.42 15.03
C SER A 146 -6.44 -40.59 14.20
N GLY A 147 -7.68 -40.43 14.68
CA GLY A 147 -8.70 -39.60 14.00
C GLY A 147 -8.35 -38.12 13.84
N SER A 148 -7.25 -37.64 14.43
CA SER A 148 -6.71 -36.29 14.19
C SER A 148 -6.09 -36.11 12.80
N PHE A 149 -5.75 -37.19 12.10
CA PHE A 149 -5.20 -37.16 10.74
C PHE A 149 -6.31 -37.45 9.74
N LYS A 150 -6.48 -36.59 8.74
CA LYS A 150 -7.51 -36.75 7.71
C LYS A 150 -6.93 -37.45 6.49
N ARG A 151 -7.47 -38.61 6.12
CA ARG A 151 -7.07 -39.27 4.87
C ARG A 151 -7.62 -38.48 3.69
N ILE A 152 -6.81 -38.33 2.66
CA ILE A 152 -7.25 -37.89 1.33
C ILE A 152 -7.00 -39.00 0.32
N PHE A 153 -7.80 -39.02 -0.74
CA PHE A 153 -7.70 -39.95 -1.86
C PHE A 153 -7.34 -39.23 -3.17
N ASP A 154 -7.55 -37.91 -3.22
CA ASP A 154 -7.12 -37.04 -4.30
C ASP A 154 -6.50 -35.76 -3.70
N ILE A 155 -5.42 -35.28 -4.31
CA ILE A 155 -4.75 -34.05 -3.87
C ILE A 155 -5.67 -32.82 -3.99
N ASN A 156 -6.59 -32.83 -4.96
CA ASN A 156 -7.56 -31.77 -5.21
C ASN A 156 -8.51 -31.55 -4.02
N GLU A 157 -8.65 -32.53 -3.12
CA GLU A 157 -9.44 -32.38 -1.88
C GLU A 157 -8.87 -31.32 -0.93
N ILE A 158 -7.57 -31.02 -1.02
CA ILE A 158 -6.89 -30.08 -0.12
C ILE A 158 -6.17 -28.95 -0.84
N ILE A 159 -5.85 -29.14 -2.12
CA ILE A 159 -5.27 -28.10 -2.97
C ILE A 159 -6.33 -27.16 -3.49
N ASN A 160 -7.56 -27.61 -3.77
CA ASN A 160 -8.61 -26.65 -4.12
C ASN A 160 -9.07 -25.92 -2.87
N PHE A 161 -9.02 -24.59 -2.91
CA PHE A 161 -9.54 -23.79 -1.82
C PHE A 161 -11.08 -23.80 -1.83
N CYS A 162 -11.67 -23.72 -0.64
CA CYS A 162 -13.13 -23.72 -0.50
C CYS A 162 -13.70 -22.35 -0.86
N ILE A 163 -14.61 -22.32 -1.83
CA ILE A 163 -15.44 -21.16 -2.14
C ILE A 163 -16.80 -21.40 -1.49
N ALA A 164 -17.17 -20.58 -0.51
CA ALA A 164 -18.47 -20.69 0.13
C ALA A 164 -19.56 -20.14 -0.82
N ASP A 165 -20.61 -20.92 -1.07
CA ASP A 165 -21.83 -20.36 -1.67
C ASP A 165 -22.74 -19.86 -0.55
N VAL A 166 -22.91 -18.54 -0.50
CA VAL A 166 -23.75 -17.85 0.48
C VAL A 166 -25.01 -17.26 -0.15
N THR A 167 -25.24 -17.53 -1.44
CA THR A 167 -26.44 -17.12 -2.17
C THR A 167 -27.70 -17.69 -1.53
N GLY A 168 -28.72 -16.86 -1.35
CA GLY A 168 -30.00 -17.24 -0.73
C GLY A 168 -29.93 -17.56 0.76
N LYS A 169 -28.75 -17.53 1.39
CA LYS A 169 -28.60 -17.69 2.85
C LYS A 169 -28.68 -16.37 3.60
N TYR A 170 -28.29 -15.29 2.94
CA TYR A 170 -28.24 -13.95 3.48
C TYR A 170 -28.85 -12.97 2.47
N ASP A 171 -29.43 -11.89 2.97
CA ASP A 171 -29.97 -10.81 2.15
C ASP A 171 -28.84 -9.90 1.64
N LYS A 172 -27.73 -9.84 2.38
CA LYS A 172 -26.55 -9.01 2.13
C LYS A 172 -25.28 -9.62 2.72
N VAL A 173 -24.13 -9.31 2.13
CA VAL A 173 -22.82 -9.47 2.78
C VAL A 173 -22.20 -8.11 3.10
N ARG A 174 -21.84 -7.86 4.35
CA ARG A 174 -21.14 -6.66 4.81
C ARG A 174 -19.66 -6.97 5.08
N ILE A 175 -18.75 -6.33 4.36
CA ILE A 175 -17.29 -6.52 4.51
C ILE A 175 -16.70 -5.27 5.14
N ILE A 176 -15.93 -5.39 6.23
CA ILE A 176 -15.46 -4.28 7.07
C ILE A 176 -13.93 -4.28 7.10
N GLY A 177 -13.32 -3.11 6.85
CA GLY A 177 -11.87 -2.90 6.82
C GLY A 177 -11.18 -2.98 8.19
N ASP A 178 -9.97 -2.44 8.26
CA ASP A 178 -9.14 -2.42 9.47
C ASP A 178 -9.82 -1.54 10.55
N ILE A 179 -9.92 -2.04 11.79
CA ILE A 179 -10.69 -1.39 12.87
C ILE A 179 -9.79 -0.61 13.82
N HIS A 180 -8.61 -1.14 14.13
CA HIS A 180 -7.59 -0.46 14.93
C HIS A 180 -8.13 0.20 16.21
N SER A 181 -8.79 -0.59 17.06
CA SER A 181 -9.37 -0.15 18.35
C SER A 181 -10.26 1.09 18.30
N CYS A 182 -10.97 1.31 17.18
CA CYS A 182 -11.92 2.40 17.04
C CYS A 182 -13.35 1.89 17.34
N PHE A 183 -13.60 1.56 18.61
CA PHE A 183 -14.87 1.01 19.11
C PHE A 183 -16.07 1.86 18.71
N THR A 184 -15.97 3.19 18.85
CA THR A 184 -17.05 4.11 18.52
C THR A 184 -17.45 4.00 17.05
N ALA A 185 -16.47 3.94 16.14
CA ALA A 185 -16.73 3.81 14.70
C ALA A 185 -17.32 2.44 14.33
N ILE A 186 -16.77 1.34 14.86
CA ILE A 186 -17.29 0.01 14.54
C ILE A 186 -18.69 -0.22 15.12
N SER A 187 -18.97 0.35 16.30
CA SER A 187 -20.28 0.23 16.96
C SER A 187 -21.40 0.78 16.10
N GLU A 188 -21.18 1.88 15.36
CA GLU A 188 -22.18 2.41 14.42
C GLU A 188 -22.46 1.45 13.25
N ILE A 189 -21.46 0.69 12.78
CA ILE A 189 -21.64 -0.28 11.69
C ILE A 189 -22.42 -1.51 12.15
N VAL A 190 -22.24 -1.95 13.41
CA VAL A 190 -22.84 -3.16 13.98
C VAL A 190 -24.04 -2.89 14.90
N LYS A 191 -24.45 -1.63 15.08
CA LYS A 191 -25.58 -1.21 15.92
C LYS A 191 -26.87 -1.95 15.57
N ASP A 192 -27.16 -2.02 14.27
CA ASP A 192 -28.31 -2.75 13.72
C ASP A 192 -27.86 -4.13 13.22
N PHE A 193 -27.29 -4.93 14.12
CA PHE A 193 -26.81 -6.27 13.79
C PHE A 193 -27.97 -7.16 13.32
N ASP A 194 -27.90 -7.62 12.08
CA ASP A 194 -28.94 -8.39 11.43
C ASP A 194 -28.47 -9.83 11.16
N LYS A 195 -29.25 -10.80 11.62
CA LYS A 195 -28.98 -12.23 11.42
C LYS A 195 -29.03 -12.66 9.94
N ASN A 196 -29.74 -11.91 9.09
CA ASN A 196 -29.80 -12.16 7.66
C ASN A 196 -28.65 -11.49 6.88
N THR A 197 -27.77 -10.74 7.55
CA THR A 197 -26.56 -10.18 6.96
C THR A 197 -25.34 -11.02 7.35
N LEU A 198 -24.49 -11.38 6.39
CA LEU A 198 -23.19 -11.97 6.67
C LEU A 198 -22.16 -10.87 6.91
N TYR A 199 -21.50 -10.87 8.06
CA TYR A 199 -20.45 -9.90 8.39
C TYR A 199 -19.07 -10.53 8.18
N VAL A 200 -18.21 -9.87 7.41
CA VAL A 200 -16.83 -10.28 7.14
C VAL A 200 -15.88 -9.18 7.59
N PHE A 201 -15.07 -9.44 8.62
CA PHE A 201 -14.08 -8.52 9.15
C PHE A 201 -12.69 -8.84 8.59
N LEU A 202 -11.97 -7.84 8.08
CA LEU A 202 -10.75 -8.05 7.30
C LEU A 202 -9.45 -8.12 8.13
N GLY A 203 -9.51 -7.91 9.45
CA GLY A 203 -8.36 -8.04 10.35
C GLY A 203 -8.05 -6.73 11.08
N ASP A 204 -6.89 -6.70 11.75
CA ASP A 204 -6.36 -5.53 12.45
C ASP A 204 -7.38 -4.88 13.39
N PHE A 205 -7.82 -5.68 14.35
CA PHE A 205 -8.86 -5.28 15.29
C PHE A 205 -8.31 -4.34 16.36
N LEU A 206 -7.05 -4.52 16.77
CA LEU A 206 -6.43 -3.81 17.89
C LEU A 206 -5.08 -3.16 17.52
N ASP A 207 -4.24 -2.91 18.54
CA ASP A 207 -2.86 -2.42 18.54
C ASP A 207 -2.69 -0.93 18.19
N ARG A 208 -3.59 -0.36 17.39
CA ARG A 208 -3.69 1.09 17.15
C ARG A 208 -5.01 1.64 17.68
N GLY A 209 -5.24 2.95 17.57
CA GLY A 209 -6.40 3.65 18.15
C GLY A 209 -6.33 3.72 19.68
N ILE A 210 -7.44 4.09 20.33
CA ILE A 210 -7.47 4.34 21.78
C ILE A 210 -8.50 3.51 22.55
N GLU A 211 -9.45 2.86 21.90
CA GLU A 211 -10.57 2.13 22.56
C GLU A 211 -10.32 0.61 22.58
N HIS A 212 -9.12 0.18 23.00
CA HIS A 212 -8.63 -1.20 22.92
C HIS A 212 -9.56 -2.21 23.60
N LYS A 213 -9.93 -1.94 24.86
CA LYS A 213 -10.72 -2.86 25.70
C LYS A 213 -12.11 -3.07 25.12
N GLN A 214 -12.82 -2.00 24.81
CA GLN A 214 -14.18 -2.04 24.28
C GLN A 214 -14.21 -2.74 22.92
N THR A 215 -13.23 -2.47 22.06
CA THR A 215 -13.12 -3.13 20.75
C THR A 215 -12.89 -4.63 20.90
N LEU A 216 -11.98 -5.06 21.78
CA LEU A 216 -11.73 -6.49 22.01
C LEU A 216 -12.96 -7.20 22.55
N LEU A 217 -13.67 -6.61 23.52
CA LEU A 217 -14.90 -7.18 24.07
C LEU A 217 -15.98 -7.34 23.00
N LEU A 218 -16.14 -6.37 22.11
CA LEU A 218 -17.06 -6.47 20.97
C LEU A 218 -16.66 -7.61 20.03
N MET A 219 -15.37 -7.74 19.67
CA MET A 219 -14.90 -8.83 18.83
C MET A 219 -15.11 -10.21 19.49
N LEU A 220 -14.94 -10.30 20.81
CA LEU A 220 -15.19 -11.49 21.62
C LEU A 220 -16.69 -11.86 21.75
N ASP A 221 -17.61 -10.93 21.52
CA ASP A 221 -19.04 -11.26 21.35
C ASP A 221 -19.36 -11.71 19.91
N LEU A 222 -18.86 -10.95 18.92
CA LEU A 222 -19.21 -11.15 17.52
C LEU A 222 -18.67 -12.47 16.95
N TYR A 223 -17.47 -12.93 17.33
CA TYR A 223 -16.89 -14.18 16.79
C TYR A 223 -17.72 -15.44 17.12
N LYS A 224 -18.63 -15.34 18.09
CA LYS A 224 -19.51 -16.44 18.51
C LYS A 224 -20.73 -16.58 17.60
N LYS A 225 -21.12 -15.54 16.87
CA LYS A 225 -22.28 -15.54 15.97
C LYS A 225 -22.00 -16.36 14.70
N GLU A 226 -23.03 -17.00 14.15
CA GLU A 226 -22.87 -17.89 12.99
C GLU A 226 -22.70 -17.13 11.67
N ASN A 227 -23.28 -15.93 11.58
CA ASN A 227 -23.21 -15.02 10.44
C ASN A 227 -22.01 -14.05 10.51
N VAL A 228 -20.96 -14.40 11.24
CA VAL A 228 -19.73 -13.60 11.39
C VAL A 228 -18.51 -14.40 10.97
N ILE A 229 -17.75 -13.83 10.05
CA ILE A 229 -16.45 -14.31 9.60
C ILE A 229 -15.40 -13.25 9.94
N MET A 230 -14.31 -13.66 10.56
CA MET A 230 -13.19 -12.78 10.90
C MET A 230 -11.91 -13.32 10.29
N ILE A 231 -11.17 -12.44 9.61
CA ILE A 231 -9.88 -12.73 9.00
C ILE A 231 -8.76 -12.28 9.97
N GLU A 232 -7.66 -13.03 9.98
CA GLU A 232 -6.43 -12.73 10.73
C GLU A 232 -5.69 -11.58 10.03
N GLY A 233 -5.48 -10.46 10.73
CA GLY A 233 -4.59 -9.39 10.32
C GLY A 233 -3.21 -9.51 10.96
N ASN A 234 -2.31 -8.58 10.64
CA ASN A 234 -0.93 -8.67 11.11
C ASN A 234 -0.77 -8.29 12.58
N HIS A 235 -1.74 -7.58 13.18
CA HIS A 235 -1.70 -7.22 14.60
C HIS A 235 -2.25 -8.32 15.53
N GLU A 236 -3.12 -9.23 15.05
CA GLU A 236 -3.72 -10.29 15.89
C GLU A 236 -2.69 -11.29 16.46
N ILE A 237 -1.52 -11.42 15.85
CA ILE A 237 -0.43 -12.29 16.35
C ILE A 237 0.03 -11.90 17.75
N HIS A 238 -0.07 -10.61 18.12
CA HIS A 238 0.34 -10.14 19.44
C HIS A 238 -0.60 -10.63 20.54
N LEU A 239 -1.91 -10.67 20.26
CA LEU A 239 -2.91 -11.27 21.16
C LEU A 239 -2.66 -12.78 21.34
N GLU A 240 -2.33 -13.49 20.27
CA GLU A 240 -2.03 -14.92 20.37
C GLU A 240 -0.77 -15.18 21.20
N ASN A 241 0.27 -14.38 20.98
CA ASN A 241 1.51 -14.52 21.74
C ASN A 241 1.27 -14.24 23.22
N PHE A 242 0.48 -13.21 23.56
CA PHE A 242 0.05 -12.97 24.94
C PHE A 242 -0.71 -14.18 25.51
N ALA A 243 -1.67 -14.73 24.77
CA ALA A 243 -2.54 -15.80 25.26
C ALA A 243 -1.84 -17.16 25.46
N ASN A 244 -0.67 -17.35 24.85
CA ASN A 244 0.17 -18.55 24.97
C ASN A 244 1.51 -18.30 25.70
N ASP A 245 1.71 -17.11 26.30
CA ASP A 245 2.95 -16.75 26.98
C ASP A 245 4.20 -16.82 26.08
N PHE A 246 4.03 -16.52 24.80
CA PHE A 246 5.11 -16.36 23.84
C PHE A 246 5.69 -14.93 23.86
N LYS A 247 6.89 -14.78 23.32
CA LYS A 247 7.55 -13.48 23.20
C LYS A 247 6.76 -12.54 22.30
N ILE A 248 6.39 -11.37 22.83
CA ILE A 248 5.77 -10.28 22.08
C ILE A 248 6.87 -9.29 21.66
N ASN A 249 6.95 -8.97 20.37
CA ASN A 249 7.96 -8.03 19.84
C ASN A 249 7.41 -6.61 19.60
N SER A 250 6.08 -6.42 19.57
CA SER A 250 5.47 -5.09 19.42
C SER A 250 5.57 -4.33 20.74
N LYS A 251 6.32 -3.22 20.74
CA LYS A 251 6.40 -2.30 21.88
C LYS A 251 5.06 -1.59 22.11
N GLN A 252 4.37 -1.23 21.04
CA GLN A 252 3.06 -0.59 21.10
C GLN A 252 2.06 -1.50 21.83
N PHE A 253 2.02 -2.78 21.44
CA PHE A 253 1.15 -3.75 22.10
C PHE A 253 1.46 -3.86 23.59
N LEU A 254 2.74 -3.95 23.97
CA LEU A 254 3.15 -4.10 25.37
C LEU A 254 2.86 -2.86 26.22
N ASN A 255 3.01 -1.67 25.67
CA ASN A 255 2.96 -0.42 26.42
C ASN A 255 1.56 0.22 26.43
N GLU A 256 0.75 -0.04 25.40
CA GLU A 256 -0.54 0.65 25.21
C GLU A 256 -1.70 -0.36 25.23
N THR A 257 -1.68 -1.34 24.32
CA THR A 257 -2.83 -2.27 24.14
C THR A 257 -2.98 -3.24 25.31
N LEU A 258 -1.90 -3.90 25.73
CA LEU A 258 -1.93 -4.93 26.75
C LEU A 258 -2.37 -4.37 28.12
N PRO A 259 -1.85 -3.23 28.62
CA PRO A 259 -2.37 -2.60 29.83
C PRO A 259 -3.85 -2.24 29.71
N ALA A 260 -4.27 -1.68 28.57
CA ALA A 260 -5.66 -1.27 28.37
C ALA A 260 -6.65 -2.44 28.37
N ILE A 261 -6.32 -3.56 27.71
CA ILE A 261 -7.22 -4.73 27.69
C ILE A 261 -7.25 -5.52 29.00
N LEU A 262 -6.24 -5.34 29.87
CA LEU A 262 -6.15 -5.99 31.18
C LEU A 262 -6.69 -5.12 32.32
N GLU A 263 -7.04 -3.87 32.04
CA GLU A 263 -7.66 -2.98 33.03
C GLU A 263 -8.86 -3.69 33.67
N ASP A 264 -8.93 -3.73 34.99
CA ASP A 264 -9.97 -4.41 35.78
C ASP A 264 -10.18 -5.92 35.51
N GLU A 265 -9.26 -6.60 34.81
CA GLU A 265 -9.38 -8.03 34.52
C GLU A 265 -8.87 -8.89 35.69
N GLU A 266 -9.79 -9.47 36.45
CA GLU A 266 -9.46 -10.28 37.64
C GLU A 266 -9.00 -11.71 37.31
N ASN A 267 -9.39 -12.27 36.15
CA ASN A 267 -9.10 -13.67 35.79
C ASN A 267 -8.38 -13.80 34.44
N ILE A 268 -7.09 -13.47 34.47
CA ILE A 268 -6.20 -13.50 33.31
C ILE A 268 -6.18 -14.87 32.62
N ASP A 269 -6.21 -15.98 33.37
CA ASP A 269 -6.18 -17.33 32.78
C ASP A 269 -7.44 -17.66 31.98
N ASN A 270 -8.62 -17.25 32.48
CA ASN A 270 -9.86 -17.37 31.74
C ASN A 270 -9.85 -16.46 30.50
N PHE A 271 -9.36 -15.23 30.65
CA PHE A 271 -9.25 -14.27 29.55
C PHE A 271 -8.35 -14.79 28.42
N LYS A 272 -7.14 -15.26 28.74
CA LYS A 272 -6.24 -15.92 27.78
C LYS A 272 -6.88 -17.14 27.12
N ARG A 273 -7.69 -17.92 27.84
CA ARG A 273 -8.43 -19.04 27.27
C ARG A 273 -9.48 -18.58 26.25
N GLU A 274 -10.20 -17.51 26.50
CA GLU A 274 -11.15 -16.93 25.54
C GLU A 274 -10.43 -16.36 24.31
N ILE A 275 -9.30 -15.66 24.49
CA ILE A 275 -8.47 -15.17 23.37
C ILE A 275 -7.98 -16.33 22.48
N ARG A 276 -7.50 -17.43 23.06
CA ARG A 276 -7.10 -18.62 22.27
C ARG A 276 -8.25 -19.20 21.45
N LYS A 277 -9.47 -19.22 22.00
CA LYS A 277 -10.66 -19.68 21.25
C LYS A 277 -11.00 -18.73 20.10
N PHE A 278 -10.96 -17.42 20.37
CA PHE A 278 -11.16 -16.37 19.38
C PHE A 278 -10.14 -16.47 18.24
N TYR A 279 -8.85 -16.47 18.56
CA TYR A 279 -7.77 -16.53 17.58
C TYR A 279 -7.83 -17.80 16.72
N LYS A 280 -8.21 -18.94 17.31
CA LYS A 280 -8.40 -20.20 16.58
C LYS A 280 -9.55 -20.14 15.55
N LYS A 281 -10.54 -19.26 15.72
CA LYS A 281 -11.63 -19.05 14.76
C LYS A 281 -11.25 -18.13 13.59
N LEU A 282 -10.20 -17.31 13.72
CA LEU A 282 -9.76 -16.41 12.66
C LEU A 282 -9.33 -17.20 11.42
N ARG A 283 -9.78 -16.73 10.26
CA ARG A 283 -9.47 -17.32 8.95
C ARG A 283 -8.32 -16.57 8.30
N GLN A 284 -7.58 -17.25 7.43
CA GLN A 284 -6.48 -16.62 6.67
C GLN A 284 -7.01 -15.75 5.52
N CYS A 285 -8.13 -16.17 4.94
CA CYS A 285 -8.86 -15.48 3.90
C CYS A 285 -10.30 -16.00 3.89
N TYR A 286 -11.19 -15.36 3.12
CA TYR A 286 -12.54 -15.85 2.90
C TYR A 286 -12.99 -15.63 1.46
N ALA A 287 -13.17 -16.70 0.71
CA ALA A 287 -13.67 -16.67 -0.66
C ALA A 287 -15.12 -17.13 -0.71
N PHE A 288 -15.98 -16.38 -1.40
CA PHE A 288 -17.39 -16.72 -1.50
C PHE A 288 -18.04 -16.28 -2.81
N LYS A 289 -19.18 -16.91 -3.12
CA LYS A 289 -20.13 -16.49 -4.15
C LYS A 289 -21.40 -15.97 -3.51
N PHE A 290 -21.90 -14.86 -4.01
CA PHE A 290 -23.15 -14.25 -3.61
C PHE A 290 -23.84 -13.70 -4.85
N TYR A 291 -24.84 -14.42 -5.36
CA TYR A 291 -25.48 -14.12 -6.64
C TYR A 291 -24.44 -13.98 -7.77
N ASN A 292 -24.37 -12.82 -8.42
CA ASN A 292 -23.44 -12.55 -9.53
C ASN A 292 -22.04 -12.14 -9.03
N HIS A 293 -21.82 -12.04 -7.72
CA HIS A 293 -20.55 -11.61 -7.14
C HIS A 293 -19.71 -12.80 -6.71
N LYS A 294 -18.43 -12.79 -7.12
CA LYS A 294 -17.42 -13.75 -6.70
C LYS A 294 -16.29 -12.97 -6.02
N ILE A 295 -16.21 -13.06 -4.69
CA ILE A 295 -15.40 -12.17 -3.87
C ILE A 295 -14.35 -12.95 -3.08
N LEU A 296 -13.12 -12.43 -3.05
CA LEU A 296 -12.01 -12.90 -2.22
C LEU A 296 -11.65 -11.83 -1.19
N CYS A 297 -11.91 -12.13 0.08
CA CYS A 297 -11.49 -11.30 1.20
C CYS A 297 -10.12 -11.77 1.72
N THR A 298 -9.17 -10.84 1.82
CA THR A 298 -7.86 -11.02 2.48
C THR A 298 -7.58 -9.81 3.36
N HIS A 299 -6.55 -9.88 4.20
CA HIS A 299 -6.20 -8.71 5.01
C HIS A 299 -5.42 -7.66 4.19
N ALA A 300 -4.36 -8.06 3.47
CA ALA A 300 -3.47 -7.11 2.77
C ALA A 300 -3.49 -7.16 1.23
N GLY A 301 -4.36 -7.97 0.63
CA GLY A 301 -4.49 -8.08 -0.82
C GLY A 301 -3.38 -8.93 -1.46
N LEU A 302 -3.68 -9.46 -2.64
CA LEU A 302 -2.78 -10.27 -3.46
C LEU A 302 -2.53 -9.59 -4.80
N SER A 303 -1.48 -9.98 -5.50
CA SER A 303 -1.19 -9.48 -6.85
C SER A 303 -1.97 -10.23 -7.93
N PHE A 304 -2.41 -11.46 -7.66
CA PHE A 304 -3.31 -12.27 -8.48
C PHE A 304 -3.89 -13.42 -7.65
N VAL A 305 -4.78 -14.25 -8.21
CA VAL A 305 -5.39 -15.40 -7.52
C VAL A 305 -4.93 -16.72 -8.14
N PRO A 306 -3.82 -17.31 -7.65
CA PRO A 306 -3.41 -18.66 -8.03
C PRO A 306 -4.28 -19.70 -7.30
N ASN A 307 -3.79 -20.94 -7.25
CA ASN A 307 -4.27 -21.86 -6.25
C ASN A 307 -3.96 -21.33 -4.84
N LEU A 308 -4.98 -20.81 -4.15
CA LEU A 308 -4.81 -20.16 -2.85
C LEU A 308 -4.28 -21.09 -1.76
N ALA A 309 -4.46 -22.42 -1.86
CA ALA A 309 -3.90 -23.34 -0.88
C ALA A 309 -2.35 -23.35 -0.93
N LEU A 310 -1.77 -22.97 -2.07
CA LEU A 310 -0.32 -22.87 -2.28
C LEU A 310 0.25 -21.48 -1.98
N VAL A 311 -0.61 -20.50 -1.68
CA VAL A 311 -0.19 -19.15 -1.27
C VAL A 311 0.07 -19.16 0.22
N SER A 312 1.20 -18.58 0.64
CA SER A 312 1.55 -18.51 2.05
C SER A 312 0.52 -17.67 2.81
N THR A 313 0.21 -18.04 4.04
CA THR A 313 -0.66 -17.21 4.88
C THR A 313 -0.02 -15.83 5.11
N ASN A 314 1.31 -15.79 5.21
CA ASN A 314 2.05 -14.55 5.38
C ASN A 314 1.80 -13.53 4.26
N GLU A 315 1.67 -13.96 3.01
CA GLU A 315 1.34 -13.07 1.89
C GLU A 315 -0.09 -12.55 1.95
N MET A 316 -1.05 -13.32 2.48
CA MET A 316 -2.44 -12.84 2.64
C MET A 316 -2.57 -11.81 3.76
N ILE A 317 -1.75 -11.96 4.80
CA ILE A 317 -1.75 -11.11 6.00
C ILE A 317 -0.86 -9.88 5.80
N ASN A 318 0.40 -10.05 5.46
CA ASN A 318 1.35 -8.93 5.35
C ASN A 318 1.40 -8.34 3.93
N GLY A 319 0.78 -9.01 2.95
CA GLY A 319 0.68 -8.62 1.54
C GLY A 319 1.94 -8.99 0.74
N VAL A 320 1.85 -8.83 -0.59
CA VAL A 320 2.94 -9.14 -1.54
C VAL A 320 3.78 -7.89 -1.85
N GLY A 321 5.10 -7.97 -1.78
CA GLY A 321 5.99 -6.83 -2.02
C GLY A 321 6.04 -5.84 -0.85
N SER A 322 6.56 -4.64 -1.09
CA SER A 322 6.70 -3.60 -0.07
C SER A 322 5.37 -2.86 0.19
N PHE A 323 5.30 -2.07 1.26
CA PHE A 323 4.16 -1.17 1.53
C PHE A 323 3.90 -0.15 0.39
N GLU A 324 4.91 0.13 -0.43
CA GLU A 324 4.78 1.01 -1.59
C GLU A 324 4.22 0.30 -2.82
N THR A 325 4.14 -1.03 -2.82
CA THR A 325 3.60 -1.80 -3.96
C THR A 325 2.12 -1.48 -4.16
N GLU A 326 1.75 -1.04 -5.36
CA GLU A 326 0.37 -0.76 -5.78
C GLU A 326 -0.39 -2.06 -6.04
N ILE A 327 -0.73 -2.76 -4.97
CA ILE A 327 -1.33 -4.10 -5.07
C ILE A 327 -2.66 -4.08 -5.84
N GLY A 328 -3.42 -2.98 -5.74
CA GLY A 328 -4.66 -2.79 -6.49
C GLY A 328 -4.45 -2.74 -8.01
N GLU A 329 -3.47 -1.95 -8.47
CA GLU A 329 -3.14 -1.84 -9.90
C GLU A 329 -2.59 -3.16 -10.44
N LEU A 330 -1.70 -3.81 -9.70
CA LEU A 330 -1.15 -5.12 -10.09
C LEU A 330 -2.24 -6.19 -10.20
N TYR A 331 -3.20 -6.19 -9.27
CA TYR A 331 -4.33 -7.12 -9.32
C TYR A 331 -5.23 -6.84 -10.50
N GLU A 332 -5.54 -5.56 -10.78
CA GLU A 332 -6.34 -5.15 -11.93
C GLU A 332 -5.70 -5.65 -13.24
N GLU A 333 -4.41 -5.41 -13.42
CA GLU A 333 -3.68 -5.90 -14.60
C GLU A 333 -3.71 -7.43 -14.73
N ASN A 334 -3.57 -8.15 -13.62
CA ASN A 334 -3.60 -9.61 -13.63
C ASN A 334 -5.01 -10.16 -13.81
N TYR A 335 -6.03 -9.45 -13.33
CA TYR A 335 -7.43 -9.78 -13.54
C TYR A 335 -7.77 -9.71 -15.03
N LEU A 336 -7.40 -8.61 -15.70
CA LEU A 336 -7.59 -8.44 -17.14
C LEU A 336 -6.82 -9.50 -17.98
N LYS A 337 -5.74 -10.06 -17.42
CA LYS A 337 -4.99 -11.19 -18.01
C LYS A 337 -5.59 -12.57 -17.68
N GLY A 338 -6.74 -12.64 -17.00
CA GLY A 338 -7.42 -13.88 -16.62
C GLY A 338 -6.73 -14.65 -15.47
N LYS A 339 -5.81 -14.02 -14.74
CA LYS A 339 -5.02 -14.69 -13.68
C LYS A 339 -5.68 -14.65 -12.31
N CYS A 340 -6.83 -14.00 -12.18
CA CYS A 340 -7.50 -13.80 -10.90
C CYS A 340 -8.74 -14.68 -10.71
N GLN A 341 -8.96 -15.68 -11.59
CA GLN A 341 -10.09 -16.61 -11.52
C GLN A 341 -11.44 -15.89 -11.30
N ASP A 342 -11.63 -14.73 -11.93
CA ASP A 342 -12.84 -13.89 -11.85
C ASP A 342 -13.21 -13.41 -10.44
N PHE A 343 -12.26 -13.40 -9.50
CA PHE A 343 -12.49 -12.83 -8.17
C PHE A 343 -12.31 -11.31 -8.19
N VAL A 344 -13.28 -10.60 -7.63
CA VAL A 344 -13.05 -9.27 -7.07
C VAL A 344 -12.39 -9.46 -5.70
N GLN A 345 -11.22 -8.86 -5.48
CA GLN A 345 -10.60 -8.89 -4.16
C GLN A 345 -11.06 -7.72 -3.30
N VAL A 346 -11.20 -7.97 -2.01
CA VAL A 346 -11.45 -6.95 -0.99
C VAL A 346 -10.43 -7.12 0.13
N HIS A 347 -9.77 -6.04 0.53
CA HIS A 347 -8.74 -6.07 1.56
C HIS A 347 -8.73 -4.81 2.43
N GLY A 348 -8.30 -4.96 3.69
CA GLY A 348 -8.34 -3.91 4.71
C GLY A 348 -7.05 -3.08 4.80
N HIS A 349 -5.90 -3.68 4.50
CA HIS A 349 -4.59 -3.11 4.79
C HIS A 349 -3.92 -2.42 3.57
N ARG A 350 -2.83 -1.70 3.84
CA ARG A 350 -1.89 -1.02 2.89
C ARG A 350 -2.33 0.31 2.29
N GLY A 351 -3.58 0.74 2.41
CA GLY A 351 -4.04 2.06 1.93
C GLY A 351 -3.76 2.32 0.47
N VAL A 352 -3.90 1.33 -0.40
CA VAL A 352 -3.76 1.50 -1.86
C VAL A 352 -5.06 2.01 -2.48
N ASN A 353 -4.99 2.56 -3.69
CA ASN A 353 -6.19 2.96 -4.41
C ASN A 353 -7.00 1.72 -4.80
N SER A 354 -8.33 1.83 -4.66
CA SER A 354 -9.23 0.81 -5.18
C SER A 354 -9.30 0.89 -6.70
N THR A 355 -9.41 -0.27 -7.34
CA THR A 355 -9.69 -0.43 -8.77
C THR A 355 -11.06 -1.09 -8.95
N GLU A 356 -11.41 -1.48 -10.17
CA GLU A 356 -12.68 -2.16 -10.45
C GLU A 356 -12.74 -3.55 -9.79
N HIS A 357 -11.64 -4.29 -9.82
CA HIS A 357 -11.56 -5.66 -9.32
C HIS A 357 -10.75 -5.81 -8.01
N SER A 358 -10.25 -4.70 -7.45
CA SER A 358 -9.49 -4.69 -6.20
C SER A 358 -9.92 -3.54 -5.30
N ILE A 359 -10.67 -3.85 -4.24
CA ILE A 359 -11.25 -2.84 -3.34
C ILE A 359 -10.49 -2.80 -2.02
N CYS A 360 -9.94 -1.63 -1.69
CA CYS A 360 -9.21 -1.37 -0.44
C CYS A 360 -10.10 -0.62 0.56
N LEU A 361 -10.27 -1.20 1.75
CA LEU A 361 -11.05 -0.67 2.87
C LEU A 361 -10.18 -0.07 3.99
N GLU A 362 -8.92 0.26 3.70
CA GLU A 362 -8.09 1.07 4.60
C GLU A 362 -8.58 2.52 4.57
N GLY A 363 -8.82 3.10 5.74
CA GLY A 363 -9.26 4.49 5.87
C GLY A 363 -8.60 5.26 7.00
N GLU A 364 -7.54 4.71 7.60
CA GLU A 364 -6.76 5.34 8.68
C GLU A 364 -7.66 5.80 9.84
N VAL A 365 -8.61 4.94 10.20
CA VAL A 365 -9.65 5.19 11.21
C VAL A 365 -9.05 5.60 12.56
N GLU A 366 -7.87 5.08 12.90
CA GLU A 366 -7.16 5.36 14.14
C GLU A 366 -6.66 6.80 14.28
N TYR A 367 -6.57 7.54 13.17
CA TYR A 367 -6.11 8.94 13.14
C TYR A 367 -7.24 9.92 12.86
N GLY A 368 -8.49 9.52 13.08
CA GLY A 368 -9.67 10.34 12.77
C GLY A 368 -10.09 10.27 11.30
N GLY A 369 -9.59 9.27 10.57
CA GLY A 369 -10.04 8.92 9.23
C GLY A 369 -11.41 8.25 9.25
N GLU A 370 -11.61 7.29 8.36
CA GLU A 370 -12.91 6.64 8.18
C GLU A 370 -12.80 5.12 8.29
N LEU A 371 -13.72 4.50 9.04
CA LEU A 371 -13.92 3.06 8.98
C LEU A 371 -14.72 2.71 7.73
N LYS A 372 -14.06 2.15 6.72
CA LYS A 372 -14.69 1.80 5.44
C LYS A 372 -15.29 0.39 5.48
N TYR A 373 -16.41 0.22 4.79
CA TYR A 373 -17.06 -1.07 4.62
C TYR A 373 -17.79 -1.16 3.28
N LEU A 374 -18.03 -2.38 2.81
CA LEU A 374 -18.83 -2.69 1.63
C LEU A 374 -20.12 -3.39 2.04
N ASP A 375 -21.24 -2.96 1.46
CA ASP A 375 -22.48 -3.71 1.43
C ASP A 375 -22.61 -4.35 0.03
N VAL A 376 -22.49 -5.68 -0.02
CA VAL A 376 -22.67 -6.49 -1.24
C VAL A 376 -24.11 -7.00 -1.25
N MET A 377 -24.88 -6.51 -2.22
CA MET A 377 -26.27 -6.88 -2.50
C MET A 377 -26.33 -7.83 -3.70
N PRO A 378 -27.51 -8.38 -4.06
CA PRO A 378 -27.61 -9.29 -5.22
C PRO A 378 -27.19 -8.66 -6.56
N ASP A 379 -27.47 -7.36 -6.74
CA ASP A 379 -27.30 -6.65 -8.01
C ASP A 379 -26.26 -5.52 -7.97
N GLU A 380 -25.75 -5.16 -6.78
CA GLU A 380 -24.82 -4.04 -6.62
C GLU A 380 -23.87 -4.21 -5.43
N ILE A 381 -22.73 -3.49 -5.49
CA ILE A 381 -21.77 -3.35 -4.39
C ILE A 381 -21.70 -1.87 -4.02
N LEU A 382 -22.00 -1.55 -2.76
CA LEU A 382 -21.98 -0.19 -2.23
C LEU A 382 -20.85 -0.01 -1.22
N GLN A 383 -19.93 0.90 -1.51
CA GLN A 383 -18.90 1.32 -0.55
C GLN A 383 -19.43 2.45 0.33
N LYS A 384 -19.28 2.28 1.65
CA LYS A 384 -19.72 3.22 2.68
C LYS A 384 -18.60 3.42 3.70
N SER A 385 -18.72 4.44 4.53
CA SER A 385 -17.74 4.72 5.57
C SER A 385 -18.34 5.46 6.76
N ILE A 386 -17.67 5.37 7.92
CA ILE A 386 -18.00 6.09 9.14
C ILE A 386 -16.76 6.89 9.56
N ILE A 387 -16.88 8.21 9.67
CA ILE A 387 -15.79 9.05 10.19
C ILE A 387 -15.60 8.75 11.68
N ASN A 388 -14.37 8.50 12.09
CA ASN A 388 -14.06 8.33 13.51
C ASN A 388 -13.88 9.69 14.19
N THR A 389 -14.72 9.99 15.17
CA THR A 389 -14.62 11.22 15.98
C THR A 389 -13.85 11.03 17.28
N VAL A 390 -13.55 9.78 17.65
CA VAL A 390 -12.88 9.39 18.90
C VAL A 390 -11.51 8.82 18.57
N TYR A 391 -10.52 9.70 18.57
CA TYR A 391 -9.12 9.37 18.27
C TYR A 391 -8.20 10.29 19.06
N ASP A 392 -6.93 9.91 19.15
CA ASP A 392 -5.91 10.73 19.79
C ASP A 392 -5.58 11.95 18.93
N ARG A 393 -6.14 13.11 19.31
CA ARG A 393 -5.90 14.39 18.63
C ARG A 393 -4.48 14.91 18.86
N ASP A 394 -3.84 14.46 19.94
CA ASP A 394 -2.49 14.83 20.34
C ASP A 394 -1.47 13.75 19.98
N TYR A 395 -1.82 12.79 19.11
CA TYR A 395 -0.94 11.70 18.68
C TYR A 395 0.46 12.18 18.24
N LEU A 396 0.52 13.30 17.51
CA LEU A 396 1.79 13.89 17.08
C LEU A 396 2.62 14.44 18.26
N GLN A 397 1.96 14.91 19.32
CA GLN A 397 2.61 15.35 20.56
C GLN A 397 3.19 14.14 21.32
N HIS A 398 2.44 13.04 21.43
CA HIS A 398 2.95 11.82 22.07
C HIS A 398 4.12 11.19 21.28
N GLU A 399 4.04 11.17 19.94
CA GLU A 399 5.16 10.71 19.10
C GLU A 399 6.38 11.63 19.24
N LEU A 400 6.18 12.93 19.43
CA LEU A 400 7.25 13.88 19.72
C LEU A 400 7.94 13.57 21.06
N GLU A 401 7.17 13.29 22.11
CA GLU A 401 7.71 12.91 23.42
C GLU A 401 8.51 11.59 23.34
N LYS A 402 7.97 10.57 22.67
CA LYS A 402 8.70 9.32 22.40
C LYS A 402 9.98 9.55 21.59
N ALA A 403 9.96 10.46 20.60
CA ALA A 403 11.14 10.79 19.81
C ALA A 403 12.21 11.50 20.64
N LYS A 404 11.80 12.43 21.54
CA LYS A 404 12.69 13.10 22.50
C LYS A 404 13.39 12.08 23.42
N GLU A 405 12.67 11.07 23.90
CA GLU A 405 13.24 9.99 24.74
C GLU A 405 14.23 9.10 23.99
N ASN A 406 13.93 8.76 22.72
CA ASN A 406 14.73 7.82 21.94
C ASN A 406 15.97 8.42 21.27
N LYS A 407 16.17 9.76 21.31
CA LYS A 407 17.30 10.50 20.69
C LYS A 407 17.54 10.21 19.18
N GLN A 408 16.53 9.71 18.47
CA GLN A 408 16.68 9.25 17.07
C GLN A 408 16.49 10.36 16.02
N ILE A 409 16.00 11.54 16.41
CA ILE A 409 15.61 12.60 15.47
C ILE A 409 16.25 13.93 15.92
N ASN A 410 16.86 14.63 14.97
CA ASN A 410 17.38 15.98 15.20
C ASN A 410 16.21 16.97 15.21
N LEU A 411 15.68 17.25 16.39
CA LEU A 411 14.60 18.21 16.63
C LEU A 411 15.12 19.66 16.64
N THR A 412 14.24 20.60 16.33
CA THR A 412 14.46 22.05 16.45
C THR A 412 14.05 22.58 17.83
N ALA A 413 14.30 23.85 18.14
CA ALA A 413 13.82 24.50 19.36
C ALA A 413 12.29 24.75 19.34
N ASP A 414 11.67 24.87 18.16
CA ASP A 414 10.23 25.06 17.98
C ASP A 414 9.45 23.72 18.08
N GLU A 415 8.47 23.65 18.99
CA GLU A 415 7.69 22.43 19.23
C GLU A 415 6.67 22.12 18.14
N ASP A 416 6.06 23.14 17.51
CA ASP A 416 5.06 22.92 16.47
C ASP A 416 5.71 22.42 15.17
N VAL A 417 6.92 22.91 14.88
CA VAL A 417 7.76 22.36 13.81
C VAL A 417 8.18 20.93 14.12
N ASN A 418 8.51 20.63 15.38
CA ASN A 418 8.88 19.28 15.78
C ASN A 418 7.74 18.27 15.61
N LYS A 419 6.47 18.66 15.85
CA LYS A 419 5.30 17.82 15.54
C LYS A 419 5.23 17.43 14.05
N LEU A 420 5.60 18.36 13.15
CA LEU A 420 5.72 18.06 11.72
C LEU A 420 6.90 17.13 11.43
N ILE A 421 8.05 17.33 12.08
CA ILE A 421 9.26 16.53 11.88
C ILE A 421 9.06 15.05 12.26
N VAL A 422 8.33 14.77 13.36
CA VAL A 422 8.10 13.39 13.84
C VAL A 422 6.96 12.68 13.11
N SER A 423 6.14 13.42 12.37
CA SER A 423 5.03 12.85 11.60
C SER A 423 5.55 11.91 10.52
N LYS A 424 5.05 10.66 10.52
CA LYS A 424 5.34 9.67 9.46
C LYS A 424 4.85 10.09 8.08
N LEU A 425 3.99 11.11 8.02
CA LEU A 425 3.45 11.66 6.77
C LEU A 425 4.33 12.78 6.19
N ILE A 426 5.35 13.25 6.91
CA ILE A 426 6.25 14.31 6.47
C ILE A 426 7.64 13.75 6.19
N SER A 427 8.19 14.12 5.04
CA SER A 427 9.58 13.91 4.68
C SER A 427 10.39 15.12 5.10
N VAL A 428 11.40 14.86 5.95
CA VAL A 428 12.35 15.87 6.43
C VAL A 428 13.66 15.69 5.69
N LYS A 429 14.15 16.73 5.02
CA LYS A 429 15.44 16.73 4.33
C LYS A 429 16.30 17.90 4.79
N LYS A 430 17.52 17.63 5.21
CA LYS A 430 18.50 18.69 5.51
C LYS A 430 18.99 19.35 4.22
N THR A 431 19.03 20.68 4.20
CA THR A 431 19.44 21.48 3.03
C THR A 431 20.54 22.48 3.39
N LYS A 432 20.93 23.34 2.44
CA LYS A 432 21.90 24.44 2.63
C LYS A 432 21.23 25.79 2.34
N PRO A 433 21.34 26.84 3.16
CA PRO A 433 21.98 26.90 4.49
C PRO A 433 21.31 25.96 5.49
N ASN A 434 21.72 25.96 6.77
CA ASN A 434 21.33 24.97 7.80
C ASN A 434 19.81 24.92 8.08
N LEU A 435 19.05 24.36 7.14
CA LEU A 435 17.60 24.30 7.14
C LEU A 435 17.13 22.84 7.03
N TYR A 436 15.91 22.59 7.53
CA TYR A 436 15.12 21.42 7.18
C TYR A 436 14.03 21.81 6.18
N SER A 437 14.01 21.12 5.04
CA SER A 437 12.87 21.08 4.14
C SER A 437 11.85 20.09 4.68
N LEU A 438 10.65 20.57 4.97
CA LEU A 438 9.51 19.78 5.40
C LEU A 438 8.54 19.66 4.22
N ASN A 439 8.40 18.45 3.66
CA ASN A 439 7.49 18.22 2.55
C ASN A 439 6.68 16.94 2.78
N PHE A 440 5.40 16.93 2.42
CA PHE A 440 4.57 15.72 2.53
C PHE A 440 5.21 14.52 1.83
N GLY A 441 5.06 13.34 2.44
CA GLY A 441 5.54 12.06 1.91
C GLY A 441 4.87 11.68 0.58
N ARG A 442 5.51 10.80 -0.20
CA ARG A 442 4.94 10.31 -1.47
C ARG A 442 3.60 9.60 -1.28
N ASN A 443 3.48 8.83 -0.19
CA ASN A 443 2.24 8.17 0.24
C ASN A 443 1.10 9.16 0.47
N VAL A 444 1.36 10.32 1.07
CA VAL A 444 0.34 11.35 1.32
C VAL A 444 -0.33 11.79 0.02
N PHE A 445 0.48 12.08 -1.00
CA PHE A 445 -0.03 12.53 -2.29
C PHE A 445 -0.84 11.44 -3.00
N ARG A 446 -0.33 10.21 -2.98
CA ARG A 446 -0.91 9.05 -3.64
C ARG A 446 -2.23 8.58 -3.00
N LYS A 447 -2.24 8.52 -1.67
CA LYS A 447 -3.35 8.04 -0.85
C LYS A 447 -4.32 9.15 -0.45
N LYS A 448 -4.07 10.40 -0.87
CA LYS A 448 -4.84 11.61 -0.54
C LYS A 448 -5.00 11.86 0.98
N LEU A 449 -3.94 11.60 1.76
CA LEU A 449 -3.93 11.73 3.23
C LEU A 449 -3.72 13.18 3.68
N TRP A 450 -4.66 14.04 3.31
CA TRP A 450 -4.58 15.47 3.54
C TRP A 450 -5.15 15.85 4.90
N ASN A 451 -4.28 16.31 5.79
CA ASN A 451 -4.61 16.91 7.08
C ASN A 451 -3.88 18.26 7.21
N ASP A 452 -4.11 18.97 8.30
CA ASP A 452 -3.53 20.30 8.53
C ASP A 452 -1.99 20.30 8.42
N SER A 453 -1.32 19.28 8.96
CA SER A 453 0.14 19.12 8.88
C SER A 453 0.64 18.87 7.44
N THR A 454 0.00 17.95 6.71
CA THR A 454 0.44 17.57 5.36
C THR A 454 0.11 18.63 4.32
N ILE A 455 -0.95 19.40 4.53
CA ILE A 455 -1.32 20.55 3.69
C ILE A 455 -0.29 21.68 3.87
N LYS A 456 0.22 21.90 5.09
CA LYS A 456 1.27 22.89 5.37
C LYS A 456 2.63 22.51 4.79
N ALA A 457 2.98 21.22 4.78
CA ALA A 457 4.28 20.72 4.34
C ALA A 457 4.46 20.71 2.81
N ARG A 458 4.47 21.89 2.18
CA ARG A 458 4.75 22.10 0.76
C ARG A 458 5.59 23.37 0.60
N GLY A 459 6.85 23.22 0.20
CA GLY A 459 7.76 24.38 0.11
C GLY A 459 7.92 25.08 1.46
N LEU A 460 8.09 24.30 2.53
CA LEU A 460 8.28 24.79 3.90
C LEU A 460 9.71 24.47 4.33
N PHE A 461 10.51 25.49 4.62
CA PHE A 461 11.87 25.34 5.11
C PHE A 461 12.03 26.09 6.42
N VAL A 462 12.53 25.38 7.42
CA VAL A 462 12.74 25.88 8.78
C VAL A 462 14.22 25.82 9.10
N ASP A 463 14.69 26.75 9.92
CA ASP A 463 16.04 26.69 10.48
C ASP A 463 16.21 25.41 11.32
N ALA A 464 17.30 24.67 11.08
CA ALA A 464 17.48 23.33 11.62
C ALA A 464 17.78 23.31 13.14
N GLU A 465 18.06 24.47 13.74
CA GLU A 465 18.31 24.61 15.17
C GLU A 465 17.12 25.27 15.87
N THR A 466 16.68 26.42 15.39
CA THR A 466 15.62 27.21 16.03
C THR A 466 14.22 26.78 15.65
N GLY A 467 14.04 26.20 14.45
CA GLY A 467 12.72 25.88 13.89
C GLY A 467 12.01 27.09 13.26
N LYS A 468 12.60 28.29 13.29
CA LYS A 468 12.02 29.46 12.64
C LYS A 468 11.82 29.20 11.14
N VAL A 469 10.63 29.49 10.60
CA VAL A 469 10.38 29.40 9.15
C VAL A 469 11.25 30.44 8.43
N LYS A 470 11.97 30.01 7.39
CA LYS A 470 12.89 30.85 6.61
C LYS A 470 12.54 30.91 5.13
N ILE A 471 11.84 29.90 4.63
CA ILE A 471 11.34 29.85 3.26
C ILE A 471 9.95 29.22 3.27
N ARG A 472 8.97 29.88 2.65
CA ARG A 472 7.57 29.46 2.68
C ARG A 472 6.89 29.58 1.32
N SER A 473 6.14 28.52 0.96
CA SER A 473 5.17 28.52 -0.14
C SER A 473 3.75 28.30 0.38
N TYR A 474 2.79 28.19 -0.53
CA TYR A 474 1.38 27.95 -0.26
C TYR A 474 1.15 26.67 0.56
N ASN A 475 0.08 26.70 1.36
CA ASN A 475 -0.56 25.45 1.75
C ASN A 475 -1.07 24.73 0.48
N LYS A 476 -1.08 23.40 0.50
CA LYS A 476 -1.48 22.57 -0.64
C LYS A 476 -2.96 22.80 -1.01
N PHE A 477 -3.20 23.32 -2.21
CA PHE A 477 -4.52 23.39 -2.84
C PHE A 477 -4.71 22.36 -3.96
N PHE A 478 -5.96 22.06 -4.29
CA PHE A 478 -6.37 20.91 -5.11
C PHE A 478 -7.04 21.30 -6.42
N ASN A 479 -7.06 20.37 -7.37
CA ASN A 479 -7.87 20.51 -8.57
C ASN A 479 -9.36 20.43 -8.20
N TYR A 480 -10.19 21.16 -8.92
CA TYR A 480 -11.65 21.04 -8.82
C TYR A 480 -12.07 19.56 -8.97
N GLY A 481 -12.90 19.08 -8.03
CA GLY A 481 -13.39 17.70 -7.96
C GLY A 481 -12.35 16.64 -7.54
N GLU A 482 -11.13 17.01 -7.15
CA GLU A 482 -10.07 16.04 -6.79
C GLU A 482 -10.34 15.29 -5.48
N ASN A 483 -10.90 15.97 -4.48
CA ASN A 483 -11.19 15.42 -3.15
C ASN A 483 -12.34 16.19 -2.47
N LYS A 484 -12.68 15.79 -1.24
CA LYS A 484 -13.76 16.40 -0.44
C LYS A 484 -13.61 17.91 -0.16
N TYR A 485 -12.39 18.45 -0.26
CA TYR A 485 -12.07 19.88 -0.05
C TYR A 485 -12.04 20.69 -1.36
N SER A 486 -12.42 20.08 -2.49
CA SER A 486 -12.49 20.77 -3.78
C SER A 486 -13.70 20.37 -4.61
N THR A 487 -14.71 19.76 -3.99
CA THR A 487 -16.01 19.51 -4.61
C THR A 487 -16.78 20.82 -4.81
N ARG A 488 -17.76 20.81 -5.71
CA ARG A 488 -18.70 21.93 -5.88
C ARG A 488 -19.31 22.37 -4.55
N GLU A 489 -19.90 21.41 -3.84
CA GLU A 489 -20.57 21.64 -2.55
C GLU A 489 -19.62 22.27 -1.52
N TYR A 490 -18.39 21.76 -1.40
CA TYR A 490 -17.41 22.35 -0.48
C TYR A 490 -17.06 23.78 -0.88
N LEU A 491 -16.80 24.02 -2.17
CA LEU A 491 -16.36 25.33 -2.64
C LEU A 491 -17.47 26.39 -2.53
N GLU A 492 -18.71 26.07 -2.91
CA GLU A 492 -19.86 26.97 -2.79
C GLU A 492 -20.09 27.41 -1.33
N ASN A 493 -19.82 26.53 -0.37
CA ASN A 493 -20.00 26.80 1.06
C ASN A 493 -18.82 27.56 1.71
N ASN A 494 -17.61 27.52 1.13
CA ASN A 494 -16.38 28.00 1.79
C ASN A 494 -15.68 29.16 1.06
N ILE A 495 -16.05 29.46 -0.18
CA ILE A 495 -15.50 30.59 -0.95
C ILE A 495 -16.10 31.91 -0.48
N VAL A 496 -15.25 32.95 -0.40
CA VAL A 496 -15.69 34.34 -0.26
C VAL A 496 -15.42 35.09 -1.57
N TYR A 497 -16.47 35.67 -2.14
CA TYR A 497 -16.43 36.42 -3.39
C TYR A 497 -15.93 37.86 -3.20
N PRO A 498 -15.40 38.51 -4.26
CA PRO A 498 -15.16 37.95 -5.60
C PRO A 498 -14.00 36.94 -5.63
N VAL A 499 -14.10 35.94 -6.50
CA VAL A 499 -13.00 35.01 -6.77
C VAL A 499 -12.21 35.52 -7.96
N THR A 500 -10.90 35.70 -7.80
CA THR A 500 -10.03 36.12 -8.90
C THR A 500 -9.42 34.90 -9.57
N ALA A 501 -9.61 34.80 -10.89
CA ALA A 501 -9.02 33.78 -11.74
C ALA A 501 -7.69 34.27 -12.32
N TYR A 502 -6.64 33.46 -12.15
CA TYR A 502 -5.30 33.72 -12.67
C TYR A 502 -4.90 32.65 -13.67
N GLU A 503 -4.09 33.04 -14.66
CA GLU A 503 -3.48 32.10 -15.59
C GLU A 503 -2.60 31.11 -14.82
N LYS A 504 -2.84 29.81 -15.05
CA LYS A 504 -1.98 28.78 -14.51
C LYS A 504 -0.80 28.57 -15.46
N TYR A 505 0.32 29.19 -15.15
CA TYR A 505 1.60 28.91 -15.82
C TYR A 505 2.04 27.45 -15.59
N ASN A 506 2.84 26.94 -16.53
CA ASN A 506 3.28 25.56 -16.59
C ASN A 506 4.81 25.49 -16.62
N GLY A 507 5.41 25.61 -15.45
CA GLY A 507 6.83 25.41 -15.23
C GLY A 507 7.06 24.60 -13.95
N PHE A 508 8.05 25.01 -13.17
CA PHE A 508 8.24 24.49 -11.82
C PHE A 508 8.20 25.58 -10.76
N LEU A 509 7.84 25.19 -9.54
CA LEU A 509 7.75 26.10 -8.40
C LEU A 509 9.14 26.56 -7.97
N GLY A 510 9.38 27.87 -8.04
CA GLY A 510 10.51 28.56 -7.41
C GLY A 510 10.06 29.29 -6.15
N ILE A 511 10.92 29.33 -5.14
CA ILE A 511 10.69 30.08 -3.91
C ILE A 511 12.00 30.81 -3.58
N LEU A 512 11.92 32.12 -3.39
CA LEU A 512 13.06 32.96 -3.10
C LEU A 512 12.86 33.61 -1.73
N SER A 513 13.90 33.59 -0.91
CA SER A 513 13.95 34.29 0.39
C SER A 513 15.34 34.89 0.57
N VAL A 514 15.52 35.74 1.58
CA VAL A 514 16.84 36.24 1.99
C VAL A 514 17.18 35.69 3.38
N ILE A 515 18.36 35.06 3.48
CA ILE A 515 18.87 34.49 4.73
C ILE A 515 20.33 34.93 4.86
N ASP A 516 20.68 35.50 6.02
CA ASP A 516 22.01 36.04 6.30
C ASP A 516 22.53 36.99 5.20
N GLU A 517 21.66 37.94 4.80
CA GLU A 517 21.93 38.95 3.75
C GLU A 517 22.24 38.36 2.37
N LYS A 518 21.78 37.14 2.09
CA LYS A 518 21.95 36.47 0.80
C LYS A 518 20.66 35.89 0.29
N PHE A 519 20.46 35.98 -1.03
CA PHE A 519 19.40 35.23 -1.69
C PHE A 519 19.60 33.73 -1.49
N VAL A 520 18.50 33.06 -1.12
CA VAL A 520 18.42 31.61 -1.04
C VAL A 520 17.29 31.17 -1.95
N PHE A 521 17.67 30.41 -2.97
CA PHE A 521 16.77 29.86 -3.97
C PHE A 521 16.35 28.46 -3.56
N ALA A 522 15.06 28.21 -3.61
CA ALA A 522 14.47 26.91 -3.38
C ALA A 522 13.51 26.54 -4.49
N THR A 523 13.35 25.25 -4.70
CA THR A 523 12.18 24.70 -5.37
C THR A 523 11.26 24.05 -4.33
N LYS A 524 10.34 23.18 -4.74
CA LYS A 524 9.36 22.54 -3.86
C LYS A 524 9.93 21.96 -2.55
N SER A 525 11.13 21.37 -2.57
CA SER A 525 11.66 20.62 -1.41
C SER A 525 13.18 20.61 -1.29
N VAL A 526 13.87 21.44 -2.07
CA VAL A 526 15.34 21.52 -2.08
C VAL A 526 15.80 22.94 -2.35
N THR A 527 16.94 23.30 -1.78
CA THR A 527 17.67 24.57 -2.01
C THR A 527 18.92 24.39 -2.87
N ASN A 528 19.07 23.21 -3.48
CA ASN A 528 20.14 22.90 -4.41
C ASN A 528 19.66 21.91 -5.47
N GLY A 529 20.48 21.72 -6.51
CA GLY A 529 20.18 20.82 -7.62
C GLY A 529 19.87 21.57 -8.91
N THR A 530 19.57 20.83 -9.96
CA THR A 530 19.50 21.35 -11.33
C THR A 530 18.43 22.44 -11.50
N HIS A 531 17.20 22.21 -11.02
CA HIS A 531 16.12 23.20 -11.14
C HIS A 531 16.38 24.48 -10.32
N VAL A 532 17.06 24.36 -9.16
CA VAL A 532 17.47 25.55 -8.39
C VAL A 532 18.47 26.38 -9.19
N LYS A 533 19.44 25.74 -9.86
CA LYS A 533 20.39 26.43 -10.75
C LYS A 533 19.70 27.10 -11.94
N TYR A 534 18.69 26.45 -12.54
CA TYR A 534 17.91 27.07 -13.62
C TYR A 534 17.19 28.33 -13.12
N PHE A 535 16.61 28.27 -11.92
CA PHE A 535 15.98 29.43 -11.30
C PHE A 535 16.99 30.55 -11.01
N GLU A 536 18.13 30.24 -10.39
CA GLU A 536 19.24 31.18 -10.15
C GLU A 536 19.71 31.84 -11.45
N THR A 537 19.97 31.04 -12.49
CA THR A 537 20.49 31.52 -13.78
C THR A 537 19.51 32.48 -14.46
N LEU A 538 18.20 32.21 -14.37
CA LEU A 538 17.19 33.12 -14.89
C LEU A 538 17.08 34.41 -14.07
N PHE A 539 17.15 34.28 -12.74
CA PHE A 539 17.08 35.44 -11.86
C PHE A 539 18.24 36.40 -12.07
N GLU A 540 19.44 35.89 -12.38
CA GLU A 540 20.60 36.72 -12.72
C GLU A 540 20.44 37.52 -14.01
N LYS A 541 19.54 37.11 -14.91
CA LYS A 541 19.22 37.87 -16.13
C LYS A 541 18.27 39.04 -15.85
N ALA A 542 17.65 39.12 -14.67
CA ALA A 542 16.78 40.23 -14.29
C ALA A 542 17.59 41.52 -14.07
N SER A 543 16.91 42.66 -14.17
CA SER A 543 17.52 43.97 -13.91
C SER A 543 17.98 44.11 -12.45
N GLU A 544 19.07 44.84 -12.22
CA GLU A 544 19.55 45.12 -10.85
C GLU A 544 18.49 45.81 -10.01
N LYS A 545 17.70 46.72 -10.60
CA LYS A 545 16.59 47.38 -9.92
C LYS A 545 15.56 46.38 -9.38
N MET A 546 15.17 45.39 -10.18
CA MET A 546 14.25 44.34 -9.76
C MET A 546 14.85 43.48 -8.64
N LYS A 547 16.13 43.13 -8.76
CA LYS A 547 16.85 42.37 -7.73
C LYS A 547 16.92 43.14 -6.41
N ASP A 548 17.21 44.43 -6.44
CA ASP A 548 17.28 45.29 -5.25
C ASP A 548 15.91 45.43 -4.57
N GLU A 549 14.83 45.63 -5.34
CA GLU A 549 13.46 45.71 -4.81
C GLU A 549 13.06 44.40 -4.11
N ILE A 550 13.33 43.26 -4.74
CA ILE A 550 13.07 41.93 -4.18
C ILE A 550 13.90 41.67 -2.93
N PHE A 551 15.19 42.02 -2.95
CA PHE A 551 16.08 41.86 -1.79
C PHE A 551 15.54 42.65 -0.60
N ARG A 552 15.20 43.94 -0.81
CA ARG A 552 14.64 44.81 0.22
C ARG A 552 13.36 44.24 0.83
N ILE A 553 12.42 43.80 -0.01
CA ILE A 553 11.14 43.22 0.45
C ILE A 553 11.38 41.99 1.33
N CYS A 554 12.21 41.06 0.87
CA CYS A 554 12.50 39.82 1.61
C CYS A 554 13.25 40.09 2.92
N SER A 555 14.30 40.92 2.89
CA SER A 555 15.16 41.19 4.05
C SER A 555 14.46 41.99 5.16
N GLU A 556 13.62 42.97 4.80
CA GLU A 556 12.97 43.84 5.78
C GLU A 556 11.71 43.23 6.41
N ASN A 557 11.07 42.25 5.76
CA ASN A 557 9.73 41.78 6.14
C ASN A 557 9.64 40.29 6.49
N ASP A 558 10.74 39.53 6.40
CA ASP A 558 10.77 38.08 6.64
C ASP A 558 9.73 37.33 5.78
N VAL A 559 9.79 37.56 4.48
CA VAL A 559 8.86 36.98 3.49
C VAL A 559 9.60 36.15 2.46
N SER A 560 8.85 35.25 1.81
CA SER A 560 9.27 34.52 0.62
C SER A 560 8.47 34.98 -0.59
N ILE A 561 9.12 35.11 -1.74
CA ILE A 561 8.45 35.34 -3.03
C ILE A 561 8.35 34.01 -3.76
N VAL A 562 7.13 33.67 -4.18
CA VAL A 562 6.84 32.44 -4.92
C VAL A 562 6.79 32.75 -6.41
N PHE A 563 7.48 31.93 -7.19
CA PHE A 563 7.57 32.03 -8.64
C PHE A 563 7.05 30.78 -9.33
N GLU A 564 6.45 30.93 -10.50
CA GLU A 564 6.51 29.88 -11.52
C GLU A 564 7.73 30.15 -12.42
N VAL A 565 8.66 29.20 -12.45
CA VAL A 565 9.88 29.26 -13.25
C VAL A 565 9.63 28.57 -14.59
N VAL A 566 9.65 29.35 -15.66
CA VAL A 566 9.53 28.87 -17.04
C VAL A 566 10.90 28.99 -17.70
N SER A 567 11.56 27.85 -17.92
CA SER A 567 12.90 27.77 -18.51
C SER A 567 12.90 26.85 -19.72
N ASN A 568 13.73 27.17 -20.71
CA ASN A 568 13.94 26.32 -21.88
C ASN A 568 14.71 25.03 -21.55
N GLU A 569 15.44 25.00 -20.42
CA GLU A 569 16.15 23.83 -19.93
C GLU A 569 15.22 22.79 -19.27
N ASP A 570 14.00 23.21 -18.89
CA ASP A 570 12.95 22.35 -18.31
C ASP A 570 11.61 22.66 -19.00
N ARG A 571 11.47 22.23 -20.25
CA ARG A 571 10.22 22.41 -21.02
C ARG A 571 9.10 21.57 -20.40
N HIS A 572 7.92 22.16 -20.28
CA HIS A 572 6.69 21.42 -19.90
C HIS A 572 5.73 21.34 -21.10
N ILE A 573 4.44 21.10 -20.88
CA ILE A 573 3.48 20.80 -21.95
C ILE A 573 3.02 22.08 -22.67
N VAL A 574 2.95 23.21 -21.94
CA VAL A 574 2.65 24.51 -22.55
C VAL A 574 3.90 25.05 -23.22
N ASP A 575 3.77 25.44 -24.49
CA ASP A 575 4.86 26.02 -25.26
C ASP A 575 4.92 27.53 -25.06
N TYR A 576 6.06 28.00 -24.55
CA TYR A 576 6.37 29.42 -24.38
C TYR A 576 7.19 29.98 -25.56
N PHE A 577 7.33 29.21 -26.64
CA PHE A 577 7.98 29.60 -27.89
C PHE A 577 9.42 30.12 -27.69
N GLY A 578 10.17 29.41 -26.84
CA GLY A 578 11.55 29.73 -26.51
C GLY A 578 11.73 30.91 -25.54
N LYS A 579 10.65 31.48 -25.01
CA LYS A 579 10.73 32.54 -24.00
C LYS A 579 10.89 31.95 -22.60
N GLU A 580 11.79 32.54 -21.82
CA GLU A 580 12.00 32.19 -20.42
C GLU A 580 11.50 33.32 -19.54
N HIS A 581 10.76 32.97 -18.49
CA HIS A 581 10.15 33.95 -17.59
C HIS A 581 10.14 33.45 -16.15
N LEU A 582 10.22 34.40 -15.23
CA LEU A 582 9.98 34.20 -13.81
C LEU A 582 8.68 34.91 -13.45
N PHE A 583 7.60 34.15 -13.34
CA PHE A 583 6.30 34.71 -12.98
C PHE A 583 6.16 34.78 -11.47
N ILE A 584 6.21 35.98 -10.89
CA ILE A 584 5.87 36.19 -9.48
C ILE A 584 4.39 35.87 -9.30
N LEU A 585 4.14 34.86 -8.46
CA LEU A 585 2.80 34.42 -8.12
C LEU A 585 2.28 35.16 -6.89
N ASP A 586 2.97 35.06 -5.75
CA ASP A 586 2.58 35.71 -4.49
C ASP A 586 3.78 35.95 -3.58
N VAL A 587 3.62 36.88 -2.64
CA VAL A 587 4.53 37.08 -1.50
C VAL A 587 3.90 36.45 -0.26
N ILE A 588 4.64 35.58 0.42
CA ILE A 588 4.15 34.76 1.54
C ILE A 588 4.99 35.04 2.78
N ASP A 589 4.31 35.28 3.89
CA ASP A 589 4.92 35.42 5.22
C ASP A 589 5.70 34.15 5.61
N ASN A 590 6.93 34.31 6.13
CA ASN A 590 7.71 33.18 6.65
C ASN A 590 7.19 32.76 8.03
N SER A 591 5.97 32.24 8.04
CA SER A 591 5.30 31.72 9.23
C SER A 591 4.72 30.34 8.97
N LEU A 592 4.56 29.59 10.05
CA LEU A 592 3.96 28.26 9.99
C LEU A 592 2.46 28.35 9.66
N PHE A 593 1.81 29.36 10.25
CA PHE A 593 0.40 29.68 10.08
C PHE A 593 0.27 31.01 9.34
N ILE A 594 -0.09 30.91 8.06
CA ILE A 594 -0.44 32.07 7.24
C ILE A 594 -1.88 32.49 7.55
N ASN A 595 -2.16 33.78 7.61
CA ASN A 595 -3.49 34.35 7.91
C ASN A 595 -4.49 34.21 6.73
N GLY A 596 -4.65 32.99 6.22
CA GLY A 596 -5.54 32.60 5.14
C GLY A 596 -5.58 31.08 4.98
N VAL A 597 -6.48 30.55 4.15
CA VAL A 597 -6.58 29.08 3.97
C VAL A 597 -5.36 28.54 3.21
N HIS A 598 -5.06 29.13 2.05
CA HIS A 598 -3.92 28.72 1.21
C HIS A 598 -2.86 29.80 1.04
N VAL A 599 -3.30 31.07 1.06
CA VAL A 599 -2.48 32.28 0.95
C VAL A 599 -3.18 33.41 1.69
N ASP A 600 -2.44 34.38 2.22
CA ASP A 600 -3.01 35.66 2.64
C ASP A 600 -2.97 36.65 1.45
N ASN A 601 -4.12 36.84 0.81
CA ASN A 601 -4.23 37.69 -0.37
C ASN A 601 -3.94 39.16 -0.09
N ASN A 602 -4.37 39.67 1.06
CA ASN A 602 -4.22 41.08 1.38
C ASN A 602 -2.77 41.39 1.68
N PHE A 603 -2.11 40.48 2.40
CA PHE A 603 -0.66 40.53 2.64
C PHE A 603 0.12 40.48 1.33
N SER A 604 -0.13 39.48 0.47
CA SER A 604 0.56 39.33 -0.82
C SER A 604 0.36 40.56 -1.72
N LYS A 605 -0.89 41.02 -1.91
CA LYS A 605 -1.22 42.18 -2.75
C LYS A 605 -0.54 43.48 -2.27
N ARG A 606 -0.27 43.62 -0.97
CA ARG A 606 0.44 44.79 -0.44
C ARG A 606 1.86 44.87 -0.99
N PHE A 607 2.63 43.79 -0.88
CA PHE A 607 4.03 43.77 -1.33
C PHE A 607 4.15 43.75 -2.85
N LEU A 608 3.27 43.06 -3.57
CA LEU A 608 3.28 43.05 -5.03
C LEU A 608 3.09 44.45 -5.64
N LYS A 609 2.37 45.35 -4.96
CA LYS A 609 2.22 46.75 -5.38
C LYS A 609 3.48 47.59 -5.22
N GLU A 610 4.44 47.15 -4.41
CA GLU A 610 5.72 47.83 -4.22
C GLU A 610 6.74 47.49 -5.32
N ILE A 611 6.51 46.42 -6.08
CA ILE A 611 7.42 45.94 -7.13
C ILE A 611 7.07 46.61 -8.48
N ASN A 612 8.07 47.18 -9.15
CA ASN A 612 7.91 47.71 -10.49
C ASN A 612 8.20 46.64 -11.55
N PHE A 613 7.15 46.07 -12.16
CA PHE A 613 7.23 44.97 -13.13
C PHE A 613 7.72 45.36 -14.55
N ASP A 614 8.57 46.39 -14.65
CA ASP A 614 9.26 46.77 -15.89
C ASP A 614 10.59 46.00 -16.00
N ASP A 615 10.49 44.68 -16.25
CA ASP A 615 11.63 43.76 -16.37
C ASP A 615 11.38 42.74 -17.47
N ASP A 616 12.38 42.38 -18.27
CA ASP A 616 12.22 41.46 -19.40
C ASP A 616 12.01 40.00 -18.98
N VAL A 617 12.51 39.62 -17.81
CA VAL A 617 12.52 38.23 -17.31
C VAL A 617 11.45 38.02 -16.24
N ILE A 618 11.39 38.92 -15.25
CA ILE A 618 10.46 38.82 -14.12
C ILE A 618 9.13 39.50 -14.45
N LYS A 619 8.04 38.74 -14.39
CA LYS A 619 6.69 39.22 -14.72
C LYS A 619 5.72 38.92 -13.58
N MET A 620 4.67 39.72 -13.43
CA MET A 620 3.59 39.42 -12.49
C MET A 620 2.63 38.38 -13.09
N LYS A 621 2.06 37.51 -12.24
CA LYS A 621 0.97 36.62 -12.68
C LYS A 621 -0.18 37.41 -13.33
N LYS A 622 -0.73 36.85 -14.41
CA LYS A 622 -1.81 37.46 -15.17
C LYS A 622 -3.17 37.16 -14.56
N GLU A 623 -3.92 38.21 -14.23
CA GLU A 623 -5.34 38.13 -13.90
C GLU A 623 -6.17 37.94 -15.18
N ILE A 624 -7.06 36.95 -15.18
CA ILE A 624 -7.96 36.65 -16.30
C ILE A 624 -9.29 37.36 -16.10
N LYS A 625 -9.95 37.10 -14.96
CA LYS A 625 -11.30 37.58 -14.66
C LYS A 625 -11.58 37.50 -13.15
N LYS A 626 -12.44 38.39 -12.65
CA LYS A 626 -13.08 38.24 -11.34
C LYS A 626 -14.48 37.67 -11.51
N CYS A 627 -14.76 36.59 -10.79
CA CYS A 627 -16.04 35.90 -10.76
C CYS A 627 -16.80 36.30 -9.49
N ASN A 628 -18.08 36.66 -9.61
CA ASN A 628 -18.90 37.09 -8.47
C ASN A 628 -19.85 35.99 -7.95
N ASN A 629 -19.94 34.87 -8.65
CA ASN A 629 -20.74 33.69 -8.29
C ASN A 629 -20.08 32.43 -8.88
N PHE A 630 -20.61 31.27 -8.54
CA PHE A 630 -20.01 29.98 -8.92
C PHE A 630 -20.29 29.62 -10.38
N ASP A 631 -21.42 30.07 -10.95
CA ASP A 631 -21.73 29.83 -12.36
C ASP A 631 -20.71 30.53 -13.27
N GLU A 632 -20.31 31.76 -12.94
CA GLU A 632 -19.21 32.45 -13.64
C GLU A 632 -17.86 31.73 -13.55
N ILE A 633 -17.63 30.95 -12.49
CA ILE A 633 -16.43 30.10 -12.35
C ILE A 633 -16.52 28.92 -13.30
N ILE A 634 -17.67 28.23 -13.34
CA ILE A 634 -17.92 27.10 -14.24
C ILE A 634 -17.82 27.54 -15.70
N ASP A 635 -18.49 28.63 -16.08
CA ASP A 635 -18.42 29.20 -17.42
C ASP A 635 -16.97 29.49 -17.82
N LEU A 636 -16.16 30.01 -16.89
CA LEU A 636 -14.75 30.30 -17.18
C LEU A 636 -13.93 29.02 -17.39
N MET A 637 -14.18 27.96 -16.62
CA MET A 637 -13.54 26.65 -16.80
C MET A 637 -13.88 26.06 -18.17
N GLU A 638 -15.17 26.05 -18.54
CA GLU A 638 -15.64 25.51 -19.81
C GLU A 638 -15.08 26.30 -21.00
N ASN A 639 -15.02 27.63 -20.90
CA ASN A 639 -14.36 28.44 -21.92
C ASN A 639 -12.87 28.14 -22.03
N TYR A 640 -12.20 27.83 -20.91
CA TYR A 640 -10.77 27.53 -20.91
C TYR A 640 -10.43 26.19 -21.56
N ASP A 641 -11.39 25.27 -21.67
CA ASP A 641 -11.20 24.00 -22.40
C ASP A 641 -10.95 24.18 -23.89
N ASN A 642 -11.28 25.35 -24.45
CA ASN A 642 -11.06 25.67 -25.87
C ASN A 642 -9.62 26.15 -26.15
N PHE A 643 -8.77 26.33 -25.14
CA PHE A 643 -7.37 26.72 -25.34
C PHE A 643 -6.47 25.49 -25.43
N GLU A 644 -5.76 25.36 -26.56
CA GLU A 644 -4.84 24.25 -26.83
C GLU A 644 -3.44 24.48 -26.23
N ASN A 645 -3.04 25.73 -26.00
CA ASN A 645 -1.73 26.07 -25.42
C ASN A 645 -1.87 26.77 -24.06
N ALA A 646 -2.55 26.13 -23.10
CA ALA A 646 -2.66 26.60 -21.73
C ALA A 646 -2.82 25.43 -20.75
N GLU A 647 -2.24 25.52 -19.55
CA GLU A 647 -2.44 24.46 -18.54
C GLU A 647 -3.83 24.55 -17.89
N GLY A 648 -4.28 25.76 -17.59
CA GLY A 648 -5.57 25.99 -16.95
C GLY A 648 -5.60 27.27 -16.13
N ILE A 649 -6.36 27.24 -15.03
CA ILE A 649 -6.67 28.41 -14.20
C ILE A 649 -6.42 28.09 -12.73
N VAL A 650 -5.90 29.08 -11.98
CA VAL A 650 -5.92 29.08 -10.52
C VAL A 650 -6.94 30.11 -10.04
N PHE A 651 -7.91 29.67 -9.26
CA PHE A 651 -8.90 30.53 -8.64
C PHE A 651 -8.47 30.86 -7.21
N CYS A 652 -8.56 32.12 -6.82
CA CYS A 652 -8.29 32.58 -5.47
C CYS A 652 -9.46 33.43 -4.94
N ALA A 653 -10.11 32.94 -3.88
CA ALA A 653 -11.18 33.63 -3.17
C ALA A 653 -10.62 34.69 -2.20
N GLU A 654 -11.39 35.71 -1.80
CA GLU A 654 -10.91 36.79 -0.94
C GLU A 654 -10.39 36.31 0.42
N ASN A 655 -10.97 35.24 0.99
CA ASN A 655 -10.49 34.60 2.22
C ASN A 655 -9.20 33.77 2.05
N GLY A 656 -8.56 33.79 0.88
CA GLY A 656 -7.32 33.06 0.61
C GLY A 656 -7.52 31.59 0.26
N LEU A 657 -8.77 31.14 0.05
CA LEU A 657 -9.04 29.80 -0.45
C LEU A 657 -8.69 29.71 -1.93
N MET A 658 -7.87 28.72 -2.29
CA MET A 658 -7.43 28.48 -3.66
C MET A 658 -7.86 27.10 -4.13
N PHE A 659 -8.19 27.00 -5.40
CA PHE A 659 -8.32 25.74 -6.11
C PHE A 659 -7.92 25.97 -7.57
N LYS A 660 -7.69 24.88 -8.29
CA LYS A 660 -7.27 24.97 -9.69
C LYS A 660 -8.15 24.15 -10.61
N TYR A 661 -8.17 24.56 -11.85
CA TYR A 661 -8.74 23.82 -12.95
C TYR A 661 -7.66 23.59 -13.99
N LYS A 662 -7.63 22.40 -14.59
CA LYS A 662 -6.76 22.10 -15.73
C LYS A 662 -7.63 21.90 -16.94
N ALA A 663 -7.28 22.57 -18.02
CA ALA A 663 -7.98 22.43 -19.29
C ALA A 663 -7.95 20.97 -19.76
N LYS A 664 -8.99 20.56 -20.50
CA LYS A 664 -9.12 19.23 -21.08
C LYS A 664 -7.93 18.87 -21.97
N HIS A 665 -7.52 19.77 -22.86
CA HIS A 665 -6.39 19.54 -23.77
C HIS A 665 -5.09 19.28 -23.01
N TYR A 666 -4.75 20.13 -22.03
CA TYR A 666 -3.59 19.89 -21.17
C TYR A 666 -3.68 18.58 -20.40
N SER A 667 -4.85 18.27 -19.83
CA SER A 667 -5.05 17.04 -19.05
C SER A 667 -4.87 15.78 -19.90
N LEU A 668 -5.35 15.83 -21.15
CA LEU A 668 -5.15 14.78 -22.15
C LEU A 668 -3.67 14.60 -22.46
N TRP A 669 -2.95 15.68 -22.80
CA TRP A 669 -1.53 15.61 -23.13
C TRP A 669 -0.66 15.25 -21.94
N LYS A 670 -1.05 15.62 -20.72
CA LYS A 670 -0.41 15.16 -19.51
C LYS A 670 -0.53 13.65 -19.33
N LYS A 671 -1.68 13.06 -19.67
CA LYS A 671 -1.88 11.61 -19.66
C LYS A 671 -1.02 10.92 -20.72
N ARG A 672 -1.00 11.46 -21.95
CA ARG A 672 -0.14 10.98 -23.05
C ARG A 672 1.34 11.05 -22.73
N ARG A 673 1.82 12.11 -22.07
CA ARG A 673 3.19 12.18 -21.54
C ARG A 673 3.49 11.02 -20.60
N GLY A 674 2.55 10.66 -19.73
CA GLY A 674 2.69 9.47 -18.87
C GLY A 674 2.84 8.16 -19.66
N ILE A 675 2.09 8.01 -20.75
CA ILE A 675 2.20 6.86 -21.68
C ILE A 675 3.59 6.86 -22.34
N LEU A 676 4.06 8.01 -22.85
CA LEU A 676 5.39 8.17 -23.44
C LEU A 676 6.51 7.79 -22.47
N GLU A 677 6.49 8.35 -21.25
CA GLU A 677 7.49 8.05 -20.21
C GLU A 677 7.49 6.58 -19.79
N PHE A 678 6.33 5.91 -19.86
CA PHE A 678 6.26 4.48 -19.62
C PHE A 678 6.84 3.69 -20.79
N TYR A 679 6.54 4.07 -22.04
CA TYR A 679 7.09 3.46 -23.24
C TYR A 679 8.62 3.55 -23.33
N ARG A 680 9.20 4.70 -22.95
CA ARG A 680 10.67 4.94 -22.92
C ARG A 680 11.47 3.94 -22.08
N LYS A 681 10.85 3.30 -21.08
CA LYS A 681 11.57 2.39 -20.19
C LYS A 681 12.09 1.14 -20.88
N ASP A 682 11.37 0.64 -21.90
CA ASP A 682 11.72 -0.62 -22.56
C ASP A 682 11.20 -0.76 -24.01
N PHE A 683 10.59 0.28 -24.58
CA PHE A 683 9.99 0.31 -25.93
C PHE A 683 9.03 -0.85 -26.21
N ASN A 684 8.38 -1.39 -25.18
CA ASN A 684 7.52 -2.56 -25.33
C ASN A 684 6.04 -2.17 -25.51
N ARG A 685 5.56 -2.21 -26.75
CA ARG A 685 4.15 -1.97 -27.09
C ARG A 685 3.17 -2.80 -26.27
N ALA A 686 3.50 -4.07 -25.95
CA ALA A 686 2.58 -4.98 -25.27
C ALA A 686 2.28 -4.58 -23.82
N LYS A 687 3.01 -3.62 -23.27
CA LYS A 687 2.78 -3.07 -21.93
C LYS A 687 1.96 -1.78 -21.93
N LEU A 688 1.64 -1.23 -23.11
CA LEU A 688 0.78 -0.05 -23.23
C LEU A 688 -0.68 -0.50 -23.39
N ALA A 689 -1.56 0.04 -22.56
CA ALA A 689 -3.00 -0.18 -22.66
C ALA A 689 -3.73 1.18 -22.64
N GLY A 690 -4.38 1.52 -23.76
CA GLY A 690 -5.26 2.68 -23.86
C GLY A 690 -6.67 2.31 -23.44
N ARG A 691 -7.22 3.00 -22.43
CA ARG A 691 -8.58 2.74 -21.94
C ARG A 691 -9.65 3.30 -22.86
N TYR A 692 -9.31 4.37 -23.56
CA TYR A 692 -10.19 5.10 -24.47
C TYR A 692 -9.62 5.11 -25.88
N LYS A 693 -10.51 5.30 -26.87
CA LYS A 693 -10.15 5.26 -28.30
C LYS A 693 -9.02 6.25 -28.64
N ASP A 694 -9.06 7.44 -28.08
CA ASP A 694 -8.05 8.48 -28.30
C ASP A 694 -6.66 8.14 -27.73
N GLU A 695 -6.60 7.31 -26.69
CA GLU A 695 -5.35 6.79 -26.13
C GLU A 695 -4.80 5.66 -26.98
N GLN A 696 -5.67 4.79 -27.50
CA GLN A 696 -5.28 3.71 -28.41
C GLN A 696 -4.69 4.30 -29.69
N GLU A 697 -5.35 5.30 -30.28
CA GLU A 697 -4.84 6.03 -31.45
C GLU A 697 -3.47 6.67 -31.19
N PHE A 698 -3.28 7.26 -30.01
CA PHE A 698 -1.98 7.84 -29.63
C PHE A 698 -0.90 6.76 -29.43
N ILE A 699 -1.24 5.64 -28.77
CA ILE A 699 -0.32 4.51 -28.58
C ILE A 699 0.09 3.92 -29.93
N GLU A 700 -0.85 3.70 -30.82
CA GLU A 700 -0.58 3.19 -32.18
C GLU A 700 0.41 4.09 -32.89
N TRP A 701 0.12 5.40 -32.96
CA TRP A 701 1.03 6.39 -33.55
C TRP A 701 2.40 6.41 -32.86
N LEU A 702 2.44 6.42 -31.53
CA LEU A 702 3.68 6.45 -30.75
C LEU A 702 4.56 5.24 -31.05
N THR A 703 3.97 4.06 -31.23
CA THR A 703 4.71 2.83 -31.55
C THR A 703 5.11 2.68 -33.01
N GLU A 704 4.59 3.53 -33.90
CA GLU A 704 5.07 3.66 -35.28
C GLU A 704 6.31 4.56 -35.39
N LEU A 705 6.59 5.38 -34.38
CA LEU A 705 7.78 6.23 -34.36
C LEU A 705 9.05 5.40 -34.18
N ASP A 706 10.14 5.88 -34.77
CA ASP A 706 11.47 5.36 -34.50
C ASP A 706 11.81 5.50 -33.00
N ASN A 707 12.44 4.47 -32.42
CA ASN A 707 12.74 4.43 -30.99
C ASN A 707 13.66 5.57 -30.55
N ASP A 708 14.62 5.99 -31.38
CA ASP A 708 15.52 7.10 -31.08
C ASP A 708 14.74 8.42 -30.98
N LYS A 709 13.75 8.59 -31.85
CA LYS A 709 12.85 9.75 -31.81
C LYS A 709 11.95 9.72 -30.58
N ALA A 710 11.35 8.57 -30.25
CA ALA A 710 10.51 8.42 -29.07
C ALA A 710 11.29 8.67 -27.76
N GLU A 711 12.56 8.26 -27.71
CA GLU A 711 13.44 8.49 -26.57
C GLU A 711 13.78 9.97 -26.37
N ASN A 712 14.19 10.65 -27.45
CA ASN A 712 14.82 11.97 -27.34
C ASN A 712 13.88 13.16 -27.58
N ALA A 713 12.76 12.98 -28.30
CA ALA A 713 11.87 14.09 -28.64
C ALA A 713 11.15 14.65 -27.41
N HIS A 714 10.97 15.96 -27.33
CA HIS A 714 10.16 16.54 -26.26
C HIS A 714 8.66 16.28 -26.52
N ILE A 715 7.85 16.22 -25.46
CA ILE A 715 6.41 15.95 -25.60
C ILE A 715 5.69 16.99 -26.48
N ILE A 716 6.14 18.26 -26.44
CA ILE A 716 5.59 19.33 -27.29
C ILE A 716 5.84 19.01 -28.77
N ASP A 717 7.04 18.55 -29.10
CA ASP A 717 7.44 18.30 -30.48
C ASP A 717 6.63 17.12 -31.04
N LEU A 718 6.42 16.09 -30.22
CA LEU A 718 5.54 14.96 -30.52
C LEU A 718 4.06 15.36 -30.58
N MET A 719 3.62 16.31 -29.75
CA MET A 719 2.26 16.83 -29.75
C MET A 719 1.93 17.51 -31.07
N ASN A 720 2.79 18.44 -31.50
CA ASN A 720 2.62 19.15 -32.76
C ASN A 720 2.58 18.17 -33.95
N GLU A 721 3.44 17.16 -33.97
CA GLU A 721 3.45 16.15 -35.05
C GLU A 721 2.19 15.27 -35.06
N TYR A 722 1.75 14.81 -33.90
CA TYR A 722 0.54 14.00 -33.78
C TYR A 722 -0.71 14.77 -34.21
N GLU A 723 -0.84 16.03 -33.80
CA GLU A 723 -1.97 16.88 -34.18
C GLU A 723 -1.98 17.19 -35.69
N ILE A 724 -0.82 17.39 -36.32
CA ILE A 724 -0.70 17.49 -37.77
C ILE A 724 -1.17 16.19 -38.47
N LYS A 725 -0.75 15.02 -37.98
CA LYS A 725 -1.20 13.73 -38.55
C LYS A 725 -2.72 13.58 -38.44
N LYS A 726 -3.29 13.93 -37.28
CA LYS A 726 -4.72 13.80 -37.02
C LYS A 726 -5.59 14.73 -37.88
N ASN A 727 -5.10 15.93 -38.21
CA ASN A 727 -5.80 16.87 -39.07
C ASN A 727 -5.69 16.55 -40.58
N ASN A 728 -4.76 15.65 -40.96
CA ASN A 728 -4.55 15.20 -42.34
C ASN A 728 -5.23 13.85 -42.66
N LEU A 729 -5.91 13.24 -41.68
CA LEU A 729 -6.75 12.04 -41.78
C LEU A 729 -8.22 12.46 -41.75
#